data_AF-A0A6H5K5P3-F1
#
_entry.id   AF-A0A6H5K5P3-F1
#
_cell.length_a   1.000
_cell.length_b   1.000
_cell.length_c   1.000
_cell.angle_alpha   90.00
_cell.angle_beta   90.00
_cell.angle_gamma   90.00
#
_symmetry.space_group_name_H-M   'P 1'
#
loop_
_entity.id
_entity.type
_entity.pdbx_description
1 polymer ?
#
loop_
_entity_poly.entity_id
_entity_poly.type
_entity_poly.pdbx_seq_one_letter_code
_entity_poly.pdbx_strand_id
1 'polypeptide(L)'
;MLPNFSSPEEAVVWIESLCRAFPTNPKEAEVALTELHRSDHAVEVSKIILERSQMPMAQFHALLALQEAVLARWDSVPPANRRALKGYLWEFLCREWARLDRSVVSQALRTFCVFWRRGWAAETRKAKLSLFALLQQGASEGGAAALRSAKALFSLVSEFSSTRATALGLPLEFFRATHAAFNKFGLDQSLALSMELLGETVKVVATPEALSDTSVLELVTTVVNVCAEVLSWEFKYVEAWQIPPAQQLIRPGPRWRTYLVRPDFLGAVFNVYHRVRLRGTAGPGGTLPHALRQLLLQLSSVHGDIFENDDQRKAYASFLVEGAAAVLAAPFSSAGVRQEGAHQGAAEAAAEEAQADEYIGIASMAVRLVSNFKLSTLGQLDSFAAFAQHLAALSSRMLHESKALAGRDDDEDVGWRRETFALLLESWVAMAEDFEVTSGENQGMRKGMQDATFPLYEQYLEHELTVSRVEAEASVGHEEDDEEEEIGAADKDEQMCSAACLGRLSLARSLAAVDVQVRGVSEVLSRLLETGSVNGQPGLLPGGQELSPAATGVMEQARTAVVLAAHLVADKDDSMVPERLHTVLLVDDNAAELLVSLVHSLLYLLDLHVTLLERGAQQQVAGGGGGCSSWSPLLSPYLGGALLWCLTRWASGYLFADLSLYEETEHAGFSPDQALTSPSAKRREIFGESHEGCAASC
;
A
#
# COMPACT_ATOMS: atom_id res chain seq x y z
N MET A 1 -49.98 -3.92 -10.62
CA MET A 1 -50.77 -3.33 -9.52
C MET A 1 -50.68 -4.31 -8.36
N LEU A 2 -50.28 -3.86 -7.16
CA LEU A 2 -50.17 -4.76 -6.00
C LEU A 2 -51.49 -5.50 -5.74
N PRO A 3 -51.42 -6.79 -5.37
CA PRO A 3 -52.62 -7.52 -4.96
C PRO A 3 -53.22 -6.85 -3.71
N ASN A 4 -54.54 -6.71 -3.69
CA ASN A 4 -55.23 -6.34 -2.47
C ASN A 4 -55.26 -7.56 -1.54
N PHE A 5 -54.38 -7.60 -0.55
CA PHE A 5 -54.28 -8.73 0.38
C PHE A 5 -55.46 -8.73 1.34
N SER A 6 -56.29 -9.77 1.28
CA SER A 6 -57.45 -9.95 2.16
C SER A 6 -57.05 -10.50 3.53
N SER A 7 -55.83 -11.03 3.65
CA SER A 7 -55.25 -11.51 4.91
C SER A 7 -53.72 -11.29 4.97
N PRO A 8 -53.13 -11.23 6.18
CA PRO A 8 -51.67 -11.20 6.36
C PRO A 8 -50.96 -12.41 5.75
N GLU A 9 -51.63 -13.55 5.65
CA GLU A 9 -51.08 -14.80 5.10
C GLU A 9 -50.94 -14.72 3.58
N GLU A 10 -51.88 -14.07 2.88
CA GLU A 10 -51.78 -13.85 1.44
C GLU A 10 -50.56 -13.01 1.05
N ALA A 11 -50.23 -11.99 1.84
CA ALA A 11 -49.05 -11.16 1.60
C ALA A 11 -47.74 -11.95 1.71
N VAL A 12 -47.65 -12.84 2.71
CA VAL A 12 -46.50 -13.73 2.91
C VAL A 12 -46.40 -14.73 1.77
N VAL A 13 -47.49 -15.44 1.45
CA VAL A 13 -47.50 -16.44 0.36
C VAL A 13 -47.13 -15.81 -0.98
N TRP A 14 -47.62 -14.59 -1.24
CA TRP A 14 -47.32 -13.85 -2.46
C TRP A 14 -45.83 -13.50 -2.60
N ILE A 15 -45.22 -12.88 -1.58
CA ILE A 15 -43.79 -12.53 -1.70
C ILE A 15 -42.92 -13.79 -1.73
N GLU A 16 -43.33 -14.85 -1.03
CA GLU A 16 -42.59 -16.09 -1.03
C GLU A 16 -42.67 -16.83 -2.38
N SER A 17 -43.83 -16.81 -3.05
CA SER A 17 -43.94 -17.39 -4.39
C SER A 17 -43.09 -16.61 -5.40
N LEU A 18 -43.05 -15.29 -5.30
CA LEU A 18 -42.17 -14.44 -6.11
C LEU A 18 -40.68 -14.75 -5.90
N CYS A 19 -40.24 -14.87 -4.64
CA CYS A 19 -38.84 -15.18 -4.33
C CYS A 19 -38.45 -16.57 -4.87
N ARG A 20 -39.35 -17.58 -4.78
CA ARG A 20 -39.10 -18.92 -5.35
C ARG A 20 -39.05 -18.90 -6.88
N ALA A 21 -39.80 -18.01 -7.52
CA ALA A 21 -39.84 -17.86 -8.99
C ALA A 21 -38.74 -16.96 -9.54
N PHE A 22 -37.95 -16.29 -8.69
CA PHE A 22 -36.91 -15.36 -9.12
C PHE A 22 -35.90 -15.96 -10.14
N PRO A 23 -35.41 -17.21 -9.97
CA PRO A 23 -34.48 -17.81 -10.94
C PRO A 23 -35.11 -18.10 -12.31
N THR A 24 -36.43 -18.31 -12.36
CA THR A 24 -37.13 -18.71 -13.59
C THR A 24 -37.78 -17.53 -14.31
N ASN A 25 -38.12 -16.46 -13.58
CA ASN A 25 -38.74 -15.26 -14.15
C ASN A 25 -38.33 -13.99 -13.36
N PRO A 26 -37.06 -13.55 -13.48
CA PRO A 26 -36.54 -12.43 -12.69
C PRO A 26 -37.25 -11.11 -13.01
N LYS A 27 -37.60 -10.87 -14.29
CA LYS A 27 -38.21 -9.62 -14.74
C LYS A 27 -39.60 -9.38 -14.12
N GLU A 28 -40.43 -10.42 -14.04
CA GLU A 28 -41.75 -10.30 -13.42
C GLU A 28 -41.64 -10.09 -11.91
N ALA A 29 -40.71 -10.79 -11.26
CA ALA A 29 -40.46 -10.62 -9.83
C ALA A 29 -39.94 -9.21 -9.50
N GLU A 30 -39.01 -8.65 -10.28
CA GLU A 30 -38.51 -7.29 -10.10
C GLU A 30 -39.60 -6.23 -10.25
N VAL A 31 -40.49 -6.37 -11.24
CA VAL A 31 -41.63 -5.47 -11.43
C VAL A 31 -42.55 -5.53 -10.20
N ALA A 32 -42.89 -6.72 -9.74
CA ALA A 32 -43.76 -6.92 -8.57
C ALA A 32 -43.15 -6.35 -7.27
N LEU A 33 -41.85 -6.53 -7.07
CA LEU A 33 -41.11 -5.96 -5.94
C LEU A 33 -41.07 -4.42 -6.02
N THR A 34 -40.82 -3.87 -7.21
CA THR A 34 -40.84 -2.40 -7.41
C THR A 34 -42.23 -1.82 -7.14
N GLU A 35 -43.30 -2.54 -7.48
CA GLU A 35 -44.66 -2.14 -7.12
C GLU A 35 -44.85 -2.14 -5.60
N LEU A 36 -44.37 -3.16 -4.88
CA LEU A 36 -44.38 -3.21 -3.41
C LEU A 36 -43.71 -1.97 -2.80
N HIS A 37 -42.54 -1.58 -3.32
CA HIS A 37 -41.79 -0.42 -2.83
C HIS A 37 -42.57 0.89 -2.96
N ARG A 38 -43.44 1.00 -3.99
CA ARG A 38 -44.24 2.20 -4.28
C ARG A 38 -45.61 2.21 -3.57
N SER A 39 -45.95 1.15 -2.84
CA SER A 39 -47.26 1.02 -2.19
C SER A 39 -47.48 1.99 -1.04
N ASP A 40 -48.72 2.43 -0.86
CA ASP A 40 -49.14 3.11 0.36
C ASP A 40 -49.13 2.18 1.59
N HIS A 41 -49.34 0.88 1.38
CA HIS A 41 -49.35 -0.14 2.44
C HIS A 41 -48.01 -0.87 2.61
N ALA A 42 -46.94 -0.39 1.96
CA ALA A 42 -45.63 -1.05 1.99
C ALA A 42 -45.12 -1.25 3.42
N VAL A 43 -45.35 -0.28 4.31
CA VAL A 43 -44.88 -0.33 5.69
C VAL A 43 -45.58 -1.45 6.47
N GLU A 44 -46.92 -1.53 6.38
CA GLU A 44 -47.71 -2.56 7.06
C GLU A 44 -47.40 -3.95 6.51
N VAL A 45 -47.38 -4.09 5.17
CA VAL A 45 -47.11 -5.36 4.49
C VAL A 45 -45.71 -5.87 4.81
N SER A 46 -44.69 -5.00 4.78
CA SER A 46 -43.32 -5.40 5.13
C SER A 46 -43.20 -5.88 6.57
N LYS A 47 -43.89 -5.27 7.53
CA LYS A 47 -43.89 -5.75 8.93
C LYS A 47 -44.50 -7.14 9.04
N ILE A 48 -45.64 -7.37 8.38
CA ILE A 48 -46.29 -8.69 8.33
C ILE A 48 -45.33 -9.75 7.78
N ILE A 49 -44.64 -9.45 6.68
CA ILE A 49 -43.69 -10.39 6.06
C ILE A 49 -42.51 -10.67 6.99
N LEU A 50 -41.96 -9.64 7.65
CA LEU A 50 -40.83 -9.81 8.57
C LEU A 50 -41.17 -10.71 9.76
N GLU A 51 -42.37 -10.56 10.31
CA GLU A 51 -42.83 -11.31 11.48
C GLU A 51 -43.22 -12.77 11.16
N ARG A 52 -43.66 -13.05 9.93
CA ARG A 52 -44.28 -14.33 9.58
C ARG A 52 -43.48 -15.19 8.60
N SER A 53 -42.71 -14.58 7.68
CA SER A 53 -41.94 -15.35 6.71
C SER A 53 -40.70 -15.96 7.34
N GLN A 54 -40.37 -17.18 6.89
CA GLN A 54 -39.15 -17.90 7.24
C GLN A 54 -38.12 -17.87 6.11
N MET A 55 -38.44 -17.23 4.98
CA MET A 55 -37.54 -17.17 3.82
C MET A 55 -36.67 -15.90 3.86
N PRO A 56 -35.34 -16.03 3.91
CA PRO A 56 -34.44 -14.88 4.00
C PRO A 56 -34.63 -13.85 2.88
N MET A 57 -34.80 -14.31 1.64
CA MET A 57 -35.00 -13.43 0.48
C MET A 57 -36.27 -12.58 0.61
N ALA A 58 -37.37 -13.15 1.09
CA ALA A 58 -38.62 -12.43 1.31
C ALA A 58 -38.47 -11.39 2.43
N GLN A 59 -37.80 -11.74 3.53
CA GLN A 59 -37.50 -10.80 4.63
C GLN A 59 -36.58 -9.67 4.16
N PHE A 60 -35.57 -9.98 3.35
CA PHE A 60 -34.66 -9.00 2.79
C PHE A 60 -35.39 -7.97 1.90
N HIS A 61 -36.23 -8.45 0.97
CA HIS A 61 -37.03 -7.55 0.12
C HIS A 61 -38.09 -6.78 0.92
N ALA A 62 -38.67 -7.35 1.98
CA ALA A 62 -39.55 -6.62 2.86
C ALA A 62 -38.85 -5.44 3.57
N LEU A 63 -37.58 -5.63 4.00
CA LEU A 63 -36.77 -4.55 4.57
C LEU A 63 -36.44 -3.46 3.54
N LEU A 64 -36.11 -3.84 2.30
CA LEU A 64 -35.91 -2.88 1.21
C LEU A 64 -37.17 -2.06 0.94
N ALA A 65 -38.32 -2.73 0.79
CA ALA A 65 -39.60 -2.07 0.58
C ALA A 65 -39.96 -1.13 1.74
N LEU A 66 -39.73 -1.56 2.99
CA LEU A 66 -39.94 -0.74 4.18
C LEU A 66 -39.04 0.50 4.16
N GLN A 67 -37.76 0.31 3.84
CA GLN A 67 -36.79 1.39 3.77
C GLN A 67 -37.19 2.43 2.72
N GLU A 68 -37.43 2.00 1.48
CA GLU A 68 -37.76 2.88 0.36
C GLU A 68 -39.08 3.63 0.59
N ALA A 69 -40.14 2.92 1.02
CA ALA A 69 -41.44 3.53 1.23
C ALA A 69 -41.45 4.60 2.33
N VAL A 70 -40.64 4.40 3.39
CA VAL A 70 -40.48 5.37 4.48
C VAL A 70 -39.62 6.55 4.05
N LEU A 71 -38.54 6.31 3.30
CA LEU A 71 -37.63 7.38 2.86
C LEU A 71 -38.27 8.28 1.79
N ALA A 72 -39.01 7.69 0.85
CA ALA A 72 -39.73 8.43 -0.20
C ALA A 72 -40.74 9.44 0.37
N ARG A 73 -41.26 9.16 1.58
CA ARG A 73 -42.26 9.99 2.26
C ARG A 73 -41.79 10.50 3.61
N TRP A 74 -40.46 10.56 3.82
CA TRP A 74 -39.87 10.80 5.14
C TRP A 74 -40.49 11.99 5.85
N ASP A 75 -40.59 13.13 5.15
CA ASP A 75 -41.06 14.39 5.70
C ASP A 75 -42.57 14.36 6.04
N SER A 76 -43.35 13.51 5.36
CA SER A 76 -44.77 13.29 5.63
C SER A 76 -45.04 12.29 6.77
N VAL A 77 -44.07 11.43 7.12
CA VAL A 77 -44.21 10.50 8.26
C VAL A 77 -44.12 11.28 9.58
N PRO A 78 -45.08 11.19 10.51
CA PRO A 78 -45.01 11.89 11.79
C PRO A 78 -43.78 11.48 12.63
N PRO A 79 -43.15 12.40 13.40
CA PRO A 79 -41.98 12.08 14.22
C PRO A 79 -42.18 10.91 15.21
N ALA A 80 -43.39 10.78 15.77
CA ALA A 80 -43.74 9.66 16.65
C ALA A 80 -43.67 8.31 15.90
N ASN A 81 -44.16 8.26 14.66
CA ASN A 81 -44.12 7.07 13.83
C ASN A 81 -42.70 6.74 13.38
N ARG A 82 -41.88 7.75 13.06
CA ARG A 82 -40.44 7.56 12.77
C ARG A 82 -39.72 6.92 13.95
N ARG A 83 -40.02 7.37 15.18
CA ARG A 83 -39.46 6.79 16.41
C ARG A 83 -39.96 5.36 16.65
N ALA A 84 -41.26 5.11 16.47
CA ALA A 84 -41.84 3.78 16.59
C ALA A 84 -41.25 2.79 15.58
N LEU A 85 -40.95 3.23 14.35
CA LEU A 85 -40.29 2.40 13.34
C LEU A 85 -38.85 2.02 13.73
N LYS A 86 -38.07 2.97 14.24
CA LYS A 86 -36.72 2.69 14.76
C LYS A 86 -36.77 1.69 15.92
N GLY A 87 -37.72 1.87 16.86
CA GLY A 87 -37.95 0.95 17.97
C GLY A 87 -38.33 -0.45 17.49
N TYR A 88 -39.31 -0.54 16.58
CA TYR A 88 -39.75 -1.81 15.98
C TYR A 88 -38.58 -2.57 15.32
N LEU A 89 -37.76 -1.91 14.51
CA LEU A 89 -36.61 -2.56 13.85
C LEU A 89 -35.61 -3.10 14.87
N TRP A 90 -35.34 -2.35 15.93
CA TRP A 90 -34.45 -2.80 17.00
C TRP A 90 -35.04 -3.98 17.79
N GLU A 91 -36.32 -3.91 18.14
CA GLU A 91 -37.03 -5.00 18.84
C GLU A 91 -37.10 -6.27 17.99
N PHE A 92 -37.35 -6.13 16.68
CA PHE A 92 -37.29 -7.22 15.72
C PHE A 92 -35.91 -7.88 15.69
N LEU A 93 -34.84 -7.08 15.59
CA LEU A 93 -33.47 -7.57 15.67
C LEU A 93 -33.17 -8.24 17.01
N CYS A 94 -33.71 -7.73 18.13
CA CYS A 94 -33.51 -8.34 19.44
C CYS A 94 -34.20 -9.70 19.57
N ARG A 95 -35.43 -9.81 19.07
CA ARG A 95 -36.26 -11.01 19.15
C ARG A 95 -35.80 -12.11 18.19
N GLU A 96 -35.48 -11.75 16.96
CA GLU A 96 -35.26 -12.71 15.88
C GLU A 96 -33.78 -13.00 15.59
N TRP A 97 -32.83 -12.31 16.25
CA TRP A 97 -31.39 -12.35 15.95
C TRP A 97 -30.82 -13.71 15.56
N ALA A 98 -31.09 -14.73 16.38
CA ALA A 98 -30.52 -16.07 16.21
C ALA A 98 -31.12 -16.84 15.03
N ARG A 99 -32.30 -16.44 14.54
CA ARG A 99 -33.01 -17.07 13.41
C ARG A 99 -32.69 -16.39 12.09
N LEU A 100 -32.36 -15.10 12.11
CA LEU A 100 -32.17 -14.31 10.90
C LEU A 100 -30.89 -14.72 10.16
N ASP A 101 -31.00 -14.78 8.83
CA ASP A 101 -29.84 -14.92 7.96
C ASP A 101 -28.94 -13.66 8.01
N ARG A 102 -27.64 -13.83 7.74
CA ARG A 102 -26.64 -12.75 7.77
C ARG A 102 -27.00 -11.58 6.85
N SER A 103 -27.58 -11.85 5.69
CA SER A 103 -28.01 -10.83 4.73
C SER A 103 -29.19 -10.01 5.28
N VAL A 104 -30.14 -10.67 5.96
CA VAL A 104 -31.31 -10.03 6.58
C VAL A 104 -30.89 -9.19 7.78
N VAL A 105 -29.98 -9.68 8.62
CA VAL A 105 -29.40 -8.91 9.73
C VAL A 105 -28.71 -7.65 9.21
N SER A 106 -27.86 -7.79 8.19
CA SER A 106 -27.14 -6.66 7.58
C SER A 106 -28.10 -5.61 7.01
N GLN A 107 -29.13 -6.05 6.28
CA GLN A 107 -30.13 -5.14 5.71
C GLN A 107 -31.00 -4.48 6.79
N ALA A 108 -31.40 -5.20 7.84
CA ALA A 108 -32.19 -4.64 8.93
C ALA A 108 -31.41 -3.58 9.72
N LEU A 109 -30.13 -3.84 10.03
CA LEU A 109 -29.23 -2.87 10.65
C LEU A 109 -29.02 -1.64 9.76
N ARG A 110 -28.82 -1.84 8.45
CA ARG A 110 -28.73 -0.74 7.48
C ARG A 110 -29.99 0.10 7.48
N THR A 111 -31.18 -0.51 7.36
CA THR A 111 -32.46 0.22 7.39
C THR A 111 -32.64 1.00 8.69
N PHE A 112 -32.29 0.40 9.83
CA PHE A 112 -32.29 1.08 11.14
C PHE A 112 -31.36 2.31 11.14
N CYS A 113 -30.12 2.17 10.67
CA CYS A 113 -29.12 3.24 10.64
C CYS A 113 -29.48 4.34 9.64
N VAL A 114 -30.02 3.99 8.48
CA VAL A 114 -30.49 4.94 7.46
C VAL A 114 -31.62 5.82 8.00
N PHE A 115 -32.56 5.27 8.77
CA PHE A 115 -33.59 6.06 9.46
C PHE A 115 -33.00 7.01 10.51
N TRP A 116 -31.91 6.63 11.17
CA TRP A 116 -31.17 7.52 12.04
C TRP A 116 -30.46 8.63 11.27
N ARG A 117 -29.75 8.32 10.18
CA ARG A 117 -29.10 9.29 9.31
C ARG A 117 -30.06 10.30 8.75
N ARG A 118 -31.16 9.84 8.15
CA ARG A 118 -32.18 10.71 7.55
C ARG A 118 -32.83 11.63 8.58
N GLY A 119 -33.02 11.15 9.81
CA GLY A 119 -33.63 11.91 10.91
C GLY A 119 -32.66 12.72 11.77
N TRP A 120 -31.35 12.56 11.61
CA TRP A 120 -30.36 12.95 12.62
C TRP A 120 -30.44 14.42 13.04
N ALA A 121 -30.63 15.32 12.08
CA ALA A 121 -30.71 16.76 12.34
C ALA A 121 -31.96 17.14 13.15
N ALA A 122 -33.08 16.42 12.95
CA ALA A 122 -34.35 16.69 13.62
C ALA A 122 -34.48 16.01 15.01
N GLU A 123 -33.61 15.05 15.32
CA GLU A 123 -33.66 14.33 16.60
C GLU A 123 -33.13 15.16 17.76
N THR A 124 -33.82 15.10 18.90
CA THR A 124 -33.39 15.75 20.14
C THR A 124 -32.09 15.13 20.68
N ARG A 125 -31.30 15.92 21.42
CA ARG A 125 -30.10 15.40 22.10
C ARG A 125 -30.42 14.20 23.01
N LYS A 126 -31.57 14.23 23.71
CA LYS A 126 -32.03 13.12 24.55
C LYS A 126 -32.24 11.84 23.74
N ALA A 127 -32.91 11.92 22.59
CA ALA A 127 -33.15 10.75 21.74
C ALA A 127 -31.84 10.16 21.19
N LYS A 128 -30.88 11.01 20.80
CA LYS A 128 -29.55 10.56 20.36
C LYS A 128 -28.79 9.87 21.49
N LEU A 129 -28.81 10.42 22.71
CA LEU A 129 -28.21 9.76 23.88
C LEU A 129 -28.90 8.41 24.20
N SER A 130 -30.22 8.34 24.07
CA SER A 130 -30.97 7.09 24.28
C SER A 130 -30.57 6.00 23.28
N LEU A 131 -30.22 6.35 22.04
CA LEU A 131 -29.65 5.39 21.09
C LEU A 131 -28.34 4.79 21.61
N PHE A 132 -27.38 5.64 22.02
CA PHE A 132 -26.09 5.13 22.50
C PHE A 132 -26.23 4.37 23.83
N ALA A 133 -27.12 4.80 24.72
CA ALA A 133 -27.43 4.06 25.94
C ALA A 133 -28.02 2.67 25.66
N LEU A 134 -28.87 2.56 24.64
CA LEU A 134 -29.43 1.27 24.19
C LEU A 134 -28.33 0.33 23.67
N LEU A 135 -27.40 0.84 22.87
CA LEU A 135 -26.27 0.06 22.37
C LEU A 135 -25.30 -0.31 23.49
N GLN A 136 -25.06 0.61 24.44
CA GLN A 136 -24.22 0.35 25.60
C GLN A 136 -24.82 -0.72 26.51
N GLN A 137 -26.14 -0.71 26.73
CA GLN A 137 -26.80 -1.76 27.50
C GLN A 137 -26.60 -3.13 26.87
N GLY A 138 -26.81 -3.25 25.56
CA GLY A 138 -26.58 -4.52 24.85
C GLY A 138 -25.10 -4.94 24.86
N ALA A 139 -24.16 -4.00 24.82
CA ALA A 139 -22.74 -4.26 25.02
C ALA A 139 -22.44 -4.86 26.40
N SER A 140 -23.02 -4.31 27.47
CA SER A 140 -22.84 -4.81 28.84
C SER A 140 -23.49 -6.17 29.10
N GLU A 141 -24.55 -6.52 28.37
CA GLU A 141 -25.22 -7.83 28.47
C GLU A 141 -24.36 -9.00 27.95
N GLY A 142 -23.40 -8.73 27.06
CA GLY A 142 -22.48 -9.74 26.52
C GLY A 142 -23.09 -10.63 25.42
N GLY A 143 -22.30 -11.58 24.91
CA GLY A 143 -22.71 -12.58 23.92
C GLY A 143 -23.36 -11.98 22.66
N ALA A 144 -24.53 -12.50 22.27
CA ALA A 144 -25.25 -12.05 21.09
C ALA A 144 -25.76 -10.60 21.19
N ALA A 145 -26.06 -10.10 22.40
CA ALA A 145 -26.48 -8.71 22.62
C ALA A 145 -25.31 -7.74 22.36
N ALA A 146 -24.11 -8.10 22.80
CA ALA A 146 -22.90 -7.32 22.53
C ALA A 146 -22.56 -7.33 21.03
N LEU A 147 -22.65 -8.50 20.36
CA LEU A 147 -22.41 -8.60 18.92
C LEU A 147 -23.40 -7.75 18.11
N ARG A 148 -24.69 -7.80 18.46
CA ARG A 148 -25.72 -6.96 17.84
C ARG A 148 -25.41 -5.47 18.01
N SER A 149 -25.03 -5.07 19.22
CA SER A 149 -24.72 -3.68 19.53
C SER A 149 -23.48 -3.18 18.79
N ALA A 150 -22.43 -4.02 18.70
CA ALA A 150 -21.23 -3.72 17.93
C ALA A 150 -21.53 -3.62 16.43
N LYS A 151 -22.29 -4.56 15.84
CA LYS A 151 -22.69 -4.50 14.42
C LYS A 151 -23.59 -3.30 14.10
N ALA A 152 -24.47 -2.92 15.03
CA ALA A 152 -25.28 -1.72 14.90
C ALA A 152 -24.45 -0.45 14.98
N LEU A 153 -23.47 -0.38 15.88
CA LEU A 153 -22.54 0.74 15.96
C LEU A 153 -21.68 0.87 14.70
N PHE A 154 -21.15 -0.25 14.20
CA PHE A 154 -20.41 -0.31 12.93
C PHE A 154 -21.26 0.23 11.78
N SER A 155 -22.47 -0.33 11.62
CA SER A 155 -23.41 0.09 10.57
C SER A 155 -23.80 1.56 10.69
N LEU A 156 -23.90 2.09 11.91
CA LEU A 156 -24.21 3.49 12.15
C LEU A 156 -23.06 4.39 11.70
N VAL A 157 -21.82 4.09 12.06
CA VAL A 157 -20.67 4.91 11.65
C VAL A 157 -20.50 4.84 10.13
N SER A 158 -20.47 3.64 9.53
CA SER A 158 -20.33 3.47 8.08
C SER A 158 -21.44 4.14 7.27
N GLU A 159 -22.68 4.10 7.75
CA GLU A 159 -23.78 4.78 7.08
C GLU A 159 -23.58 6.30 7.08
N PHE A 160 -23.04 6.89 8.15
CA PHE A 160 -22.76 8.33 8.16
C PHE A 160 -21.46 8.72 7.43
N SER A 161 -20.47 7.82 7.35
CA SER A 161 -19.23 7.99 6.57
C SER A 161 -19.45 7.89 5.05
N SER A 162 -20.45 7.11 4.62
CA SER A 162 -20.67 6.83 3.19
C SER A 162 -20.98 8.08 2.35
N THR A 163 -20.22 8.26 1.26
CA THR A 163 -20.41 9.28 0.23
C THR A 163 -21.41 8.85 -0.87
N ARG A 164 -21.91 7.60 -0.84
CA ARG A 164 -22.78 7.07 -1.90
C ARG A 164 -24.13 7.80 -1.92
N ALA A 165 -24.26 8.75 -2.84
CA ALA A 165 -25.44 9.58 -3.05
C ALA A 165 -26.67 8.81 -3.59
N THR A 166 -26.46 7.62 -4.16
CA THR A 166 -27.45 6.91 -4.97
C THR A 166 -28.58 6.25 -4.19
N ALA A 167 -28.38 5.86 -2.93
CA ALA A 167 -29.40 5.09 -2.18
C ALA A 167 -30.54 5.94 -1.59
N LEU A 168 -30.38 7.27 -1.48
CA LEU A 168 -31.39 8.16 -0.88
C LEU A 168 -32.05 9.11 -1.88
N GLY A 169 -31.50 9.28 -3.09
CA GLY A 169 -31.97 10.28 -4.05
C GLY A 169 -31.87 11.72 -3.54
N LEU A 170 -30.98 11.98 -2.58
CA LEU A 170 -30.83 13.28 -1.92
C LEU A 170 -29.63 14.08 -2.47
N PRO A 171 -29.61 15.42 -2.33
CA PRO A 171 -28.48 16.24 -2.76
C PRO A 171 -27.19 15.97 -1.96
N LEU A 172 -26.03 16.14 -2.59
CA LEU A 172 -24.70 16.03 -1.96
C LEU A 172 -24.57 16.89 -0.67
N GLU A 173 -25.23 18.04 -0.64
CA GLU A 173 -25.27 18.93 0.54
C GLU A 173 -25.87 18.27 1.77
N PHE A 174 -26.89 17.43 1.60
CA PHE A 174 -27.49 16.68 2.71
C PHE A 174 -26.49 15.68 3.30
N PHE A 175 -25.72 14.99 2.45
CA PHE A 175 -24.68 14.06 2.87
C PHE A 175 -23.60 14.78 3.68
N ARG A 176 -23.08 15.91 3.16
CA ARG A 176 -22.10 16.75 3.87
C ARG A 176 -22.63 17.27 5.21
N ALA A 177 -23.89 17.73 5.25
CA ALA A 177 -24.51 18.25 6.46
C ALA A 177 -24.73 17.16 7.52
N THR A 178 -25.19 15.97 7.13
CA THR A 178 -25.40 14.84 8.06
C THR A 178 -24.08 14.30 8.59
N HIS A 179 -23.07 14.16 7.73
CA HIS A 179 -21.71 13.80 8.12
C HIS A 179 -21.15 14.80 9.16
N ALA A 180 -21.18 16.11 8.86
CA ALA A 180 -20.75 17.15 9.79
C ALA A 180 -21.55 17.16 11.11
N ALA A 181 -22.86 16.92 11.05
CA ALA A 181 -23.72 16.84 12.23
C ALA A 181 -23.46 15.60 13.09
N PHE A 182 -23.01 14.49 12.49
CA PHE A 182 -22.59 13.29 13.21
C PHE A 182 -21.23 13.49 13.87
N ASN A 183 -20.25 14.07 13.17
CA ASN A 183 -18.94 14.43 13.74
C ASN A 183 -19.04 15.31 15.01
N LYS A 184 -20.02 16.23 15.04
CA LYS A 184 -20.26 17.12 16.19
C LYS A 184 -20.82 16.43 17.44
N PHE A 185 -21.39 15.24 17.32
CA PHE A 185 -22.06 14.58 18.46
C PHE A 185 -21.93 13.05 18.44
N GLY A 186 -22.38 12.41 17.36
CA GLY A 186 -22.46 10.96 17.25
C GLY A 186 -21.10 10.29 17.29
N LEU A 187 -20.10 10.87 16.61
CA LEU A 187 -18.77 10.28 16.50
C LEU A 187 -18.06 10.14 17.85
N ASP A 188 -18.18 11.12 18.75
CA ASP A 188 -17.61 11.03 20.10
C ASP A 188 -18.25 9.92 20.93
N GLN A 189 -19.57 9.75 20.79
CA GLN A 189 -20.29 8.66 21.47
C GLN A 189 -19.92 7.30 20.88
N SER A 190 -19.72 7.23 19.56
CA SER A 190 -19.25 6.02 18.89
C SER A 190 -17.86 5.64 19.34
N LEU A 191 -16.92 6.58 19.43
CA LEU A 191 -15.59 6.31 19.96
C LEU A 191 -15.64 5.83 21.41
N ALA A 192 -16.37 6.53 22.27
CA ALA A 192 -16.45 6.14 23.68
C ALA A 192 -16.96 4.70 23.84
N LEU A 193 -18.03 4.35 23.14
CA LEU A 193 -18.62 3.01 23.17
C LEU A 193 -17.72 1.96 22.50
N SER A 194 -17.05 2.29 21.39
CA SER A 194 -16.14 1.36 20.71
C SER A 194 -14.93 1.04 21.59
N MET A 195 -14.38 2.03 22.29
CA MET A 195 -13.25 1.86 23.20
C MET A 195 -13.62 1.07 24.46
N GLU A 196 -14.84 1.25 24.98
CA GLU A 196 -15.38 0.42 26.08
C GLU A 196 -15.51 -1.04 25.64
N LEU A 197 -16.14 -1.29 24.50
CA LEU A 197 -16.24 -2.63 23.89
C LEU A 197 -14.86 -3.25 23.64
N LEU A 198 -13.91 -2.47 23.13
CA LEU A 198 -12.56 -2.95 22.84
C LEU A 198 -11.82 -3.34 24.13
N GLY A 199 -11.96 -2.52 25.19
CA GLY A 199 -11.41 -2.83 26.50
C GLY A 199 -11.93 -4.14 27.10
N GLU A 200 -13.22 -4.44 26.95
CA GLU A 200 -13.81 -5.70 27.42
C GLU A 200 -13.41 -6.90 26.55
N THR A 201 -13.42 -6.75 25.23
CA THR A 201 -13.04 -7.82 24.30
C THR A 201 -11.57 -8.21 24.42
N VAL A 202 -10.66 -7.26 24.64
CA VAL A 202 -9.24 -7.52 24.95
C VAL A 202 -9.10 -8.41 26.18
N LYS A 203 -9.88 -8.17 27.25
CA LYS A 203 -9.86 -8.99 28.46
C LYS A 203 -10.35 -10.41 28.18
N VAL A 204 -11.38 -10.56 27.34
CA VAL A 204 -11.93 -11.87 26.98
C VAL A 204 -10.93 -12.67 26.16
N VAL A 205 -10.28 -12.05 25.17
CA VAL A 205 -9.25 -12.69 24.31
C VAL A 205 -7.93 -12.95 25.07
N ALA A 206 -7.83 -12.49 26.33
CA ALA A 206 -6.70 -12.80 27.18
C ALA A 206 -6.62 -14.30 27.55
N THR A 207 -7.70 -15.08 27.39
CA THR A 207 -7.73 -16.51 27.72
C THR A 207 -7.65 -17.41 26.47
N PRO A 208 -6.91 -18.53 26.50
CA PRO A 208 -6.82 -19.45 25.36
C PRO A 208 -8.17 -20.05 24.93
N GLU A 209 -9.11 -20.27 25.87
CA GLU A 209 -10.42 -20.85 25.58
C GLU A 209 -11.29 -19.92 24.73
N ALA A 210 -11.19 -18.60 24.96
CA ALA A 210 -11.93 -17.60 24.20
C ALA A 210 -11.53 -17.58 22.71
N LEU A 211 -10.29 -17.97 22.40
CA LEU A 211 -9.82 -18.07 21.03
C LEU A 211 -10.44 -19.24 20.26
N SER A 212 -11.09 -20.20 20.94
CA SER A 212 -11.80 -21.31 20.29
C SER A 212 -13.27 -20.99 19.98
N ASP A 213 -13.84 -19.96 20.59
CA ASP A 213 -15.25 -19.60 20.43
C ASP A 213 -15.45 -18.66 19.24
N THR A 214 -16.14 -19.18 18.20
CA THR A 214 -16.43 -18.44 16.96
C THR A 214 -17.27 -17.19 17.18
N SER A 215 -18.15 -17.18 18.19
CA SER A 215 -18.99 -16.03 18.51
C SER A 215 -18.21 -14.91 19.18
N VAL A 216 -17.25 -15.26 20.05
CA VAL A 216 -16.33 -14.31 20.69
C VAL A 216 -15.44 -13.67 19.62
N LEU A 217 -14.93 -14.46 18.69
CA LEU A 217 -14.08 -13.94 17.61
C LEU A 217 -14.86 -13.02 16.68
N GLU A 218 -16.09 -13.37 16.31
CA GLU A 218 -16.93 -12.49 15.50
C GLU A 218 -17.20 -11.16 16.22
N LEU A 219 -17.43 -11.20 17.53
CA LEU A 219 -17.58 -9.99 18.35
C LEU A 219 -16.30 -9.16 18.34
N VAL A 220 -15.14 -9.76 18.63
CA VAL A 220 -13.86 -9.05 18.67
C VAL A 220 -13.54 -8.43 17.30
N THR A 221 -13.67 -9.19 16.22
CA THR A 221 -13.50 -8.68 14.85
C THR A 221 -14.43 -7.50 14.58
N THR A 222 -15.70 -7.61 14.96
CA THR A 222 -16.67 -6.52 14.78
C THR A 222 -16.25 -5.28 15.57
N VAL A 223 -15.84 -5.42 16.83
CA VAL A 223 -15.42 -4.31 17.69
C VAL A 223 -14.15 -3.63 17.16
N VAL A 224 -13.17 -4.40 16.70
CA VAL A 224 -11.96 -3.88 16.04
C VAL A 224 -12.34 -3.10 14.78
N ASN A 225 -13.24 -3.63 13.95
CA ASN A 225 -13.74 -2.94 12.76
C ASN A 225 -14.48 -1.64 13.09
N VAL A 226 -15.27 -1.60 14.18
CA VAL A 226 -15.88 -0.34 14.65
C VAL A 226 -14.79 0.68 14.98
N CYS A 227 -13.74 0.29 15.70
CA CYS A 227 -12.68 1.21 16.08
C CYS A 227 -11.94 1.72 14.84
N ALA A 228 -11.61 0.84 13.89
CA ALA A 228 -11.00 1.22 12.62
C ALA A 228 -11.89 2.19 11.83
N GLU A 229 -13.19 1.92 11.73
CA GLU A 229 -14.17 2.77 11.04
C GLU A 229 -14.35 4.15 11.69
N VAL A 230 -14.27 4.22 13.02
CA VAL A 230 -14.31 5.51 13.74
C VAL A 230 -13.03 6.32 13.50
N LEU A 231 -11.87 5.65 13.40
CA LEU A 231 -10.58 6.30 13.17
C LEU A 231 -10.38 6.71 11.71
N SER A 232 -10.97 6.00 10.75
CA SER A 232 -10.97 6.35 9.32
C SER A 232 -11.91 7.51 8.97
N TRP A 233 -12.57 8.11 9.96
CA TRP A 233 -13.50 9.21 9.75
C TRP A 233 -12.84 10.44 9.12
N GLU A 234 -13.38 10.90 7.98
CA GLU A 234 -12.85 12.05 7.24
C GLU A 234 -13.25 13.39 7.87
N PHE A 235 -12.40 13.97 8.73
CA PHE A 235 -12.72 15.25 9.39
C PHE A 235 -12.89 16.44 8.42
N LYS A 236 -12.31 16.37 7.21
CA LYS A 236 -12.43 17.38 6.15
C LYS A 236 -12.77 16.69 4.82
N TYR A 237 -13.78 17.19 4.13
CA TYR A 237 -14.30 16.65 2.86
C TYR A 237 -13.44 17.00 1.62
N VAL A 238 -12.18 17.43 1.79
CA VAL A 238 -11.38 18.07 0.73
C VAL A 238 -9.96 17.47 0.70
N GLU A 239 -9.51 17.17 -0.53
CA GLU A 239 -8.14 16.83 -0.99
C GLU A 239 -7.53 15.46 -0.64
N ALA A 240 -8.32 14.47 -0.20
CA ALA A 240 -7.81 13.10 0.00
C ALA A 240 -7.16 12.48 -1.26
N TRP A 241 -7.56 12.91 -2.46
CA TRP A 241 -7.01 12.43 -3.74
C TRP A 241 -5.62 12.96 -4.08
N GLN A 242 -5.13 13.99 -3.39
CA GLN A 242 -3.82 14.59 -3.66
C GLN A 242 -2.73 14.10 -2.72
N ILE A 243 -3.09 13.40 -1.64
CA ILE A 243 -2.16 12.90 -0.65
C ILE A 243 -2.00 11.39 -0.88
N PRO A 244 -0.78 10.90 -1.18
CA PRO A 244 -0.53 9.47 -1.32
C PRO A 244 -1.09 8.69 -0.13
N PRO A 245 -1.70 7.51 -0.31
CA PRO A 245 -2.29 6.72 0.77
C PRO A 245 -1.33 6.53 1.95
N ALA A 246 -0.05 6.30 1.69
CA ALA A 246 1.03 6.16 2.68
C ALA A 246 1.17 7.36 3.63
N GLN A 247 0.79 8.56 3.20
CA GLN A 247 0.95 9.83 3.93
C GLN A 247 -0.37 10.36 4.54
N GLN A 248 -1.47 9.60 4.44
CA GLN A 248 -2.78 10.01 4.97
C GLN A 248 -2.85 9.91 6.50
N LEU A 249 -2.32 10.91 7.21
CA LEU A 249 -2.37 10.97 8.68
C LEU A 249 -3.76 11.33 9.20
N ILE A 250 -4.15 10.73 10.33
CA ILE A 250 -5.39 11.06 11.03
C ILE A 250 -5.12 12.16 12.07
N ARG A 251 -6.01 13.16 12.12
CA ARG A 251 -5.90 14.32 13.00
C ARG A 251 -7.06 14.38 14.00
N PRO A 252 -7.16 13.41 14.92
CA PRO A 252 -8.16 13.48 15.99
C PRO A 252 -7.85 14.67 16.90
N GLY A 253 -8.90 15.33 17.42
CA GLY A 253 -8.72 16.48 18.32
C GLY A 253 -8.39 16.07 19.76
N PRO A 254 -8.04 17.03 20.65
CA PRO A 254 -7.67 16.79 22.05
C PRO A 254 -8.70 15.99 22.85
N ARG A 255 -9.99 16.12 22.50
CA ARG A 255 -11.09 15.37 23.13
C ARG A 255 -10.96 13.85 23.05
N TRP A 256 -10.16 13.32 22.12
CA TRP A 256 -9.94 11.89 21.93
C TRP A 256 -8.68 11.37 22.64
N ARG A 257 -7.85 12.27 23.20
CA ARG A 257 -6.59 11.94 23.88
C ARG A 257 -6.76 10.88 24.95
N THR A 258 -7.78 10.99 25.80
CA THR A 258 -8.05 10.06 26.90
C THR A 258 -8.37 8.63 26.44
N TYR A 259 -8.69 8.44 25.16
CA TYR A 259 -8.98 7.15 24.57
C TYR A 259 -7.77 6.59 23.83
N LEU A 260 -7.16 7.39 22.94
CA LEU A 260 -6.15 6.91 22.00
C LEU A 260 -4.72 6.98 22.56
N VAL A 261 -4.40 8.02 23.33
CA VAL A 261 -3.05 8.23 23.86
C VAL A 261 -2.89 7.50 25.20
N ARG A 262 -2.94 6.17 25.14
CA ARG A 262 -2.87 5.28 26.30
C ARG A 262 -1.91 4.10 26.06
N PRO A 263 -0.79 4.01 26.79
CA PRO A 263 0.16 2.90 26.68
C PRO A 263 -0.47 1.51 26.80
N ASP A 264 -1.27 1.30 27.84
CA ASP A 264 -1.92 0.02 28.12
C ASP A 264 -2.82 -0.44 26.97
N PHE A 265 -3.44 0.53 26.29
CA PHE A 265 -4.32 0.26 25.16
C PHE A 265 -3.51 -0.21 23.94
N LEU A 266 -2.44 0.51 23.58
CA LEU A 266 -1.59 0.12 22.45
C LEU A 266 -0.97 -1.26 22.68
N GLY A 267 -0.40 -1.48 23.87
CA GLY A 267 0.18 -2.77 24.26
C GLY A 267 -0.85 -3.90 24.22
N ALA A 268 -2.08 -3.65 24.65
CA ALA A 268 -3.16 -4.62 24.55
C ALA A 268 -3.49 -5.02 23.11
N VAL A 269 -3.57 -4.06 22.17
CA VAL A 269 -3.88 -4.36 20.76
C VAL A 269 -2.78 -5.21 20.12
N PHE A 270 -1.50 -4.87 20.33
CA PHE A 270 -0.39 -5.70 19.85
C PHE A 270 -0.39 -7.10 20.47
N ASN A 271 -0.66 -7.20 21.78
CA ASN A 271 -0.76 -8.50 22.47
C ASN A 271 -1.87 -9.38 21.89
N VAL A 272 -3.04 -8.81 21.57
CA VAL A 272 -4.12 -9.54 20.92
C VAL A 272 -3.69 -9.97 19.52
N TYR A 273 -3.09 -9.07 18.73
CA TYR A 273 -2.58 -9.41 17.40
C TYR A 273 -1.59 -10.57 17.43
N HIS A 274 -0.58 -10.55 18.29
CA HIS A 274 0.40 -11.64 18.40
C HIS A 274 -0.23 -13.00 18.70
N ARG A 275 -1.33 -13.04 19.46
CA ARG A 275 -2.03 -14.30 19.81
C ARG A 275 -2.84 -14.86 18.66
N VAL A 276 -3.40 -14.00 17.81
CA VAL A 276 -4.29 -14.41 16.72
C VAL A 276 -3.60 -14.43 15.36
N ARG A 277 -2.39 -13.87 15.27
CA ARG A 277 -1.56 -13.73 14.07
C ARG A 277 -1.50 -15.01 13.23
N LEU A 278 -1.13 -16.12 13.85
CA LEU A 278 -0.89 -17.41 13.19
C LEU A 278 -2.18 -18.21 12.96
N ARG A 279 -3.35 -17.62 13.20
CA ARG A 279 -4.62 -18.28 12.99
C ARG A 279 -4.93 -18.30 11.49
N GLY A 280 -5.35 -19.46 10.99
CA GLY A 280 -5.83 -19.58 9.61
C GLY A 280 -7.02 -18.65 9.32
N THR A 281 -7.13 -18.23 8.06
CA THR A 281 -8.21 -17.36 7.53
C THR A 281 -9.54 -18.10 7.37
N ALA A 282 -9.54 -19.43 7.43
CA ALA A 282 -10.74 -20.26 7.31
C ALA A 282 -11.63 -20.17 8.56
N GLY A 283 -12.85 -19.64 8.39
CA GLY A 283 -13.92 -19.67 9.39
C GLY A 283 -14.20 -18.33 10.10
N PRO A 284 -15.14 -18.32 11.07
CA PRO A 284 -15.50 -17.11 11.81
C PRO A 284 -14.31 -16.56 12.59
N GLY A 285 -14.00 -15.28 12.40
CA GLY A 285 -12.82 -14.63 12.99
C GLY A 285 -11.53 -14.74 12.17
N GLY A 286 -11.57 -15.35 10.97
CA GLY A 286 -10.41 -15.44 10.08
C GLY A 286 -9.87 -14.08 9.62
N THR A 287 -10.72 -13.05 9.58
CA THR A 287 -10.32 -11.67 9.24
C THR A 287 -9.83 -10.86 10.44
N LEU A 288 -9.80 -11.43 11.65
CA LEU A 288 -9.37 -10.71 12.86
C LEU A 288 -7.91 -10.22 12.78
N PRO A 289 -6.92 -11.01 12.32
CA PRO A 289 -5.55 -10.53 12.19
C PRO A 289 -5.45 -9.34 11.23
N HIS A 290 -6.14 -9.40 10.09
CA HIS A 290 -6.24 -8.30 9.14
C HIS A 290 -6.86 -7.05 9.79
N ALA A 291 -8.01 -7.19 10.45
CA ALA A 291 -8.68 -6.09 11.13
C ALA A 291 -7.80 -5.41 12.19
N LEU A 292 -7.01 -6.20 12.94
CA LEU A 292 -6.07 -5.67 13.93
C LEU A 292 -4.90 -4.93 13.28
N ARG A 293 -4.35 -5.43 12.17
CA ARG A 293 -3.33 -4.71 11.39
C ARG A 293 -3.86 -3.38 10.88
N GLN A 294 -5.09 -3.33 10.37
CA GLN A 294 -5.73 -2.08 9.94
C GLN A 294 -5.92 -1.09 11.10
N LEU A 295 -6.34 -1.58 12.28
CA LEU A 295 -6.43 -0.73 13.47
C LEU A 295 -5.05 -0.19 13.90
N LEU A 296 -4.01 -1.04 13.92
CA LEU A 296 -2.65 -0.63 14.25
C LEU A 296 -2.08 0.37 13.24
N LEU A 297 -2.39 0.22 11.95
CA LEU A 297 -2.05 1.18 10.90
C LEU A 297 -2.70 2.55 11.16
N GLN A 298 -3.99 2.58 11.50
CA GLN A 298 -4.69 3.82 11.87
C GLN A 298 -4.08 4.46 13.13
N LEU A 299 -3.76 3.67 14.15
CA LEU A 299 -3.10 4.16 15.37
C LEU A 299 -1.69 4.73 15.08
N SER A 300 -0.97 4.15 14.12
CA SER A 300 0.31 4.65 13.62
C SER A 300 0.20 5.98 12.87
N SER A 301 -1.02 6.34 12.47
CA SER A 301 -1.33 7.55 11.69
C SER A 301 -1.71 8.75 12.55
N VAL A 302 -1.86 8.57 13.86
CA VAL A 302 -2.31 9.62 14.78
C VAL A 302 -1.31 10.76 14.84
N HIS A 303 -1.78 11.97 14.54
CA HIS A 303 -1.00 13.19 14.48
C HIS A 303 -1.85 14.41 14.93
N GLY A 304 -1.19 15.53 15.22
CA GLY A 304 -1.84 16.82 15.45
C GLY A 304 -1.90 17.22 16.93
N ASP A 305 -2.89 18.05 17.26
CA ASP A 305 -3.10 18.64 18.59
C ASP A 305 -3.63 17.65 19.65
N ILE A 306 -3.83 16.38 19.27
CA ILE A 306 -4.09 15.31 20.23
C ILE A 306 -2.95 15.13 21.21
N PHE A 307 -1.70 15.46 20.87
CA PHE A 307 -0.58 15.41 21.80
C PHE A 307 -0.42 16.77 22.52
N GLU A 308 -0.18 16.74 23.84
CA GLU A 308 0.02 17.96 24.64
C GLU A 308 1.37 18.61 24.40
N ASN A 309 2.38 17.79 24.09
CA ASN A 309 3.75 18.19 23.84
C ASN A 309 4.49 17.07 23.08
N ASP A 310 5.71 17.37 22.65
CA ASP A 310 6.55 16.43 21.91
C ASP A 310 6.96 15.22 22.75
N ASP A 311 7.08 15.34 24.07
CA ASP A 311 7.42 14.22 24.95
C ASP A 311 6.30 13.17 24.99
N GLN A 312 5.03 13.60 25.08
CA GLN A 312 3.88 12.70 24.98
C GLN A 312 3.79 12.04 23.60
N ARG A 313 4.10 12.80 22.54
CA ARG A 313 4.17 12.25 21.17
C ARG A 313 5.28 11.20 21.05
N LYS A 314 6.46 11.46 21.62
CA LYS A 314 7.58 10.50 21.67
C LYS A 314 7.22 9.24 22.45
N ALA A 315 6.60 9.38 23.63
CA ALA A 315 6.16 8.23 24.41
C ALA A 315 5.15 7.38 23.63
N TYR A 316 4.18 8.00 22.96
CA TYR A 316 3.23 7.31 22.09
C TYR A 316 3.93 6.58 20.93
N ALA A 317 4.89 7.23 20.27
CA ALA A 317 5.71 6.62 19.23
C ALA A 317 6.51 5.41 19.74
N SER A 318 7.11 5.50 20.95
CA SER A 318 7.88 4.41 21.55
C SER A 318 7.06 3.12 21.65
N PHE A 319 5.83 3.18 22.16
CA PHE A 319 4.96 2.02 22.28
C PHE A 319 4.61 1.39 20.92
N LEU A 320 4.39 2.21 19.90
CA LEU A 320 4.09 1.72 18.55
C LEU A 320 5.32 1.08 17.90
N VAL A 321 6.49 1.70 18.03
CA VAL A 321 7.75 1.20 17.47
C VAL A 321 8.20 -0.08 18.17
N GLU A 322 8.05 -0.18 19.49
CA GLU A 322 8.30 -1.41 20.24
C GLU A 322 7.39 -2.55 19.79
N GLY A 323 6.09 -2.29 19.65
CA GLY A 323 5.12 -3.27 19.15
C GLY A 323 5.40 -3.68 17.70
N ALA A 324 5.70 -2.73 16.82
CA ALA A 324 6.03 -3.00 15.42
C ALA A 324 7.35 -3.80 15.30
N ALA A 325 8.37 -3.46 16.09
CA ALA A 325 9.62 -4.21 16.15
C ALA A 325 9.38 -5.66 16.60
N ALA A 326 8.53 -5.88 17.61
CA ALA A 326 8.17 -7.22 18.06
C ALA A 326 7.42 -8.02 16.97
N VAL A 327 6.54 -7.36 16.20
CA VAL A 327 5.82 -7.96 15.07
C VAL A 327 6.78 -8.35 13.95
N LEU A 328 7.73 -7.47 13.59
CA LEU A 328 8.75 -7.73 12.58
C LEU A 328 9.73 -8.84 13.02
N ALA A 329 10.05 -8.90 14.32
CA ALA A 329 10.95 -9.91 14.89
C ALA A 329 10.31 -11.31 14.98
N ALA A 330 8.99 -11.36 15.13
CA ALA A 330 8.28 -12.62 15.34
C ALA A 330 8.36 -13.50 14.07
N PRO A 331 8.56 -14.84 14.23
CA PRO A 331 8.52 -15.76 13.11
C PRO A 331 7.25 -15.55 12.30
N PHE A 332 7.42 -15.29 11.01
CA PHE A 332 6.30 -15.21 10.10
C PHE A 332 5.68 -16.59 9.94
N SER A 333 4.37 -16.64 9.71
CA SER A 333 3.67 -17.88 9.39
C SER A 333 4.35 -18.54 8.20
N SER A 334 5.15 -19.59 8.43
CA SER A 334 5.43 -20.57 7.39
C SER A 334 4.16 -21.39 7.28
N ALA A 335 3.16 -20.86 6.60
CA ALA A 335 1.93 -21.59 6.42
C ALA A 335 2.27 -22.90 5.67
N GLY A 336 2.07 -24.03 6.35
CA GLY A 336 2.10 -25.34 5.74
C GLY A 336 3.48 -25.92 5.44
N VAL A 337 3.87 -26.90 6.24
CA VAL A 337 4.69 -28.02 5.75
C VAL A 337 4.08 -28.53 4.44
N ARG A 338 4.87 -28.56 3.37
CA ARG A 338 4.62 -29.35 2.15
C ARG A 338 4.18 -30.76 2.53
N GLN A 339 2.88 -31.02 2.60
CA GLN A 339 2.34 -32.37 2.56
C GLN A 339 1.91 -32.58 1.12
N GLU A 340 2.29 -33.68 0.50
CA GLU A 340 1.95 -33.97 -0.89
C GLU A 340 0.54 -34.60 -0.97
N GLY A 341 -0.41 -34.00 -1.69
CA GLY A 341 -1.74 -34.59 -1.91
C GLY A 341 -2.71 -33.74 -2.77
N ALA A 342 -3.31 -34.35 -3.80
CA ALA A 342 -4.08 -33.72 -4.90
C ALA A 342 -5.39 -32.93 -4.56
N HIS A 343 -5.63 -32.54 -3.31
CA HIS A 343 -6.76 -31.69 -2.88
C HIS A 343 -6.33 -30.32 -2.31
N GLN A 344 -5.08 -29.90 -2.57
CA GLN A 344 -4.37 -28.84 -1.81
C GLN A 344 -4.39 -27.42 -2.41
N GLY A 345 -4.63 -27.25 -3.70
CA GLY A 345 -4.43 -25.93 -4.36
C GLY A 345 -5.21 -24.77 -3.74
N ALA A 346 -6.49 -24.97 -3.38
CA ALA A 346 -7.30 -23.88 -2.80
C ALA A 346 -6.91 -23.53 -1.35
N ALA A 347 -6.40 -24.49 -0.57
CA ALA A 347 -5.97 -24.24 0.80
C ALA A 347 -4.57 -23.63 0.86
N GLU A 348 -3.70 -23.99 -0.10
CA GLU A 348 -2.39 -23.40 -0.30
C GLU A 348 -2.51 -21.95 -0.79
N ALA A 349 -3.33 -21.68 -1.81
CA ALA A 349 -3.60 -20.33 -2.28
C ALA A 349 -4.15 -19.42 -1.17
N ALA A 350 -5.12 -19.91 -0.38
CA ALA A 350 -5.67 -19.13 0.75
C ALA A 350 -4.64 -18.89 1.88
N ALA A 351 -3.65 -19.77 2.03
CA ALA A 351 -2.58 -19.62 3.00
C ALA A 351 -1.53 -18.61 2.51
N GLU A 352 -1.23 -18.62 1.21
CA GLU A 352 -0.35 -17.63 0.57
C GLU A 352 -0.99 -16.24 0.55
N GLU A 353 -2.27 -16.12 0.20
CA GLU A 353 -3.02 -14.86 0.28
C GLU A 353 -2.99 -14.30 1.71
N ALA A 354 -3.23 -15.14 2.72
CA ALA A 354 -3.15 -14.74 4.13
C ALA A 354 -1.74 -14.28 4.54
N GLN A 355 -0.71 -14.88 3.95
CA GLN A 355 0.67 -14.49 4.15
C GLN A 355 0.95 -13.14 3.49
N ALA A 356 0.58 -12.95 2.22
CA ALA A 356 0.70 -11.68 1.50
C ALA A 356 0.04 -10.53 2.29
N ASP A 357 -1.21 -10.72 2.72
CA ASP A 357 -1.99 -9.80 3.55
C ASP A 357 -1.30 -9.41 4.87
N GLU A 358 -0.53 -10.33 5.44
CA GLU A 358 0.24 -10.09 6.64
C GLU A 358 1.48 -9.25 6.38
N TYR A 359 2.26 -9.61 5.35
CA TYR A 359 3.50 -8.91 5.01
C TYR A 359 3.22 -7.49 4.52
N ILE A 360 2.27 -7.31 3.62
CA ILE A 360 1.83 -6.00 3.10
C ILE A 360 1.31 -5.13 4.26
N GLY A 361 0.51 -5.70 5.17
CA GLY A 361 0.00 -4.97 6.32
C GLY A 361 1.10 -4.51 7.30
N ILE A 362 2.11 -5.35 7.53
CA ILE A 362 3.26 -5.00 8.39
C ILE A 362 4.15 -3.94 7.72
N ALA A 363 4.42 -4.08 6.41
CA ALA A 363 5.19 -3.10 5.65
C ALA A 363 4.48 -1.74 5.62
N SER A 364 3.16 -1.73 5.36
CA SER A 364 2.33 -0.51 5.40
C SER A 364 2.39 0.19 6.76
N MET A 365 2.39 -0.58 7.87
CA MET A 365 2.53 -0.02 9.21
C MET A 365 3.92 0.59 9.42
N ALA A 366 4.98 -0.03 8.92
CA ALA A 366 6.34 0.51 8.99
C ALA A 366 6.46 1.85 8.23
N VAL A 367 5.96 1.91 7.00
CA VAL A 367 5.92 3.15 6.20
C VAL A 367 5.19 4.25 6.96
N ARG A 368 4.04 3.91 7.54
CA ARG A 368 3.22 4.88 8.28
C ARG A 368 3.94 5.43 9.51
N LEU A 369 4.62 4.57 10.26
CA LEU A 369 5.38 4.98 11.45
C LEU A 369 6.53 5.92 11.09
N VAL A 370 7.31 5.58 10.06
CA VAL A 370 8.41 6.41 9.56
C VAL A 370 7.88 7.75 9.08
N SER A 371 6.91 7.75 8.17
CA SER A 371 6.37 8.97 7.56
C SER A 371 5.69 9.89 8.57
N ASN A 372 5.02 9.34 9.59
CA ASN A 372 4.39 10.14 10.64
C ASN A 372 5.43 10.70 11.62
N PHE A 373 6.20 9.84 12.28
CA PHE A 373 7.04 10.25 13.41
C PHE A 373 8.34 10.90 12.97
N LYS A 374 8.82 10.56 11.77
CA LYS A 374 10.07 11.04 11.17
C LYS A 374 11.31 10.58 11.94
N LEU A 375 12.45 10.52 11.26
CA LEU A 375 13.72 10.05 11.82
C LEU A 375 14.19 10.93 12.99
N SER A 376 13.94 12.25 12.92
CA SER A 376 14.24 13.18 14.01
C SER A 376 13.60 12.78 15.36
N THR A 377 12.42 12.17 15.35
CA THR A 377 11.76 11.66 16.57
C THR A 377 12.15 10.21 16.82
N LEU A 378 12.09 9.37 15.79
CA LEU A 378 12.31 7.92 15.89
C LEU A 378 13.74 7.59 16.34
N GLY A 379 14.75 8.29 15.82
CA GLY A 379 16.15 8.09 16.18
C GLY A 379 16.48 8.39 17.65
N GLN A 380 15.57 9.02 18.40
CA GLN A 380 15.71 9.27 19.84
C GLN A 380 15.11 8.14 20.71
N LEU A 381 14.45 7.15 20.10
CA LEU A 381 13.79 6.05 20.80
C LEU A 381 14.76 4.87 20.98
N ASP A 382 14.77 4.28 22.17
CA ASP A 382 15.62 3.12 22.48
C ASP A 382 15.29 1.90 21.59
N SER A 383 14.02 1.76 21.19
CA SER A 383 13.51 0.66 20.36
C SER A 383 13.80 0.83 18.87
N PHE A 384 14.27 2.00 18.43
CA PHE A 384 14.46 2.29 17.01
C PHE A 384 15.53 1.42 16.34
N ALA A 385 16.64 1.14 17.04
CA ALA A 385 17.70 0.29 16.49
C ALA A 385 17.19 -1.13 16.18
N ALA A 386 16.41 -1.71 17.10
CA ALA A 386 15.79 -3.03 16.88
C ALA A 386 14.77 -2.98 15.74
N PHE A 387 13.92 -1.94 15.70
CA PHE A 387 12.97 -1.73 14.61
C PHE A 387 13.67 -1.68 13.24
N ALA A 388 14.69 -0.84 13.09
CA ALA A 388 15.45 -0.69 11.85
C ALA A 388 16.16 -1.99 11.43
N GLN A 389 16.72 -2.74 12.40
CA GLN A 389 17.34 -4.03 12.14
C GLN A 389 16.32 -5.05 11.59
N HIS A 390 15.14 -5.14 12.20
CA HIS A 390 14.12 -6.07 11.74
C HIS A 390 13.46 -5.64 10.42
N LEU A 391 13.35 -4.33 10.19
CA LEU A 391 12.95 -3.77 8.89
C LEU A 391 13.93 -4.20 7.79
N ALA A 392 15.24 -4.06 8.03
CA ALA A 392 16.28 -4.44 7.09
C ALA A 392 16.26 -5.95 6.80
N ALA A 393 16.11 -6.77 7.84
CA ALA A 393 16.02 -8.22 7.70
C ALA A 393 14.82 -8.64 6.83
N LEU A 394 13.66 -7.98 6.98
CA LEU A 394 12.49 -8.23 6.16
C LEU A 394 12.70 -7.78 4.71
N SER A 395 13.27 -6.60 4.49
CA SER A 395 13.60 -6.10 3.15
C SER A 395 14.54 -7.05 2.40
N SER A 396 15.63 -7.47 3.05
CA SER A 396 16.57 -8.46 2.51
C SER A 396 15.88 -9.79 2.18
N ARG A 397 14.98 -10.24 3.05
CA ARG A 397 14.23 -11.49 2.84
C ARG A 397 13.33 -11.41 1.61
N MET A 398 12.59 -10.31 1.42
CA MET A 398 11.73 -10.13 0.24
C MET A 398 12.53 -10.14 -1.06
N LEU A 399 13.71 -9.49 -1.08
CA LEU A 399 14.63 -9.57 -2.22
C LEU A 399 15.10 -11.02 -2.45
N HIS A 400 15.58 -11.72 -1.42
CA HIS A 400 16.06 -13.09 -1.58
C HIS A 400 14.97 -14.06 -2.05
N GLU A 401 13.76 -13.97 -1.51
CA GLU A 401 12.64 -14.82 -1.92
C GLU A 401 12.16 -14.49 -3.34
N SER A 402 12.02 -13.19 -3.69
CA SER A 402 11.68 -12.75 -5.06
C SER A 402 12.71 -13.26 -6.08
N LYS A 403 14.01 -13.09 -5.78
CA LYS A 403 15.11 -13.59 -6.62
C LYS A 403 15.06 -15.11 -6.81
N ALA A 404 14.74 -15.87 -5.76
CA ALA A 404 14.69 -17.32 -5.82
C ALA A 404 13.54 -17.87 -6.68
N LEU A 405 12.55 -17.02 -6.98
CA LEU A 405 11.35 -17.36 -7.74
C LEU A 405 11.39 -16.81 -9.18
N ALA A 406 12.44 -16.09 -9.56
CA ALA A 406 12.58 -15.50 -10.89
C ALA A 406 12.47 -16.58 -12.00
N GLY A 407 11.76 -16.26 -13.08
CA GLY A 407 11.58 -17.13 -14.25
C GLY A 407 10.62 -18.31 -14.04
N ARG A 408 9.76 -18.26 -13.02
CA ARG A 408 8.61 -19.17 -12.88
C ARG A 408 7.39 -18.51 -13.53
N ASP A 409 6.61 -19.27 -14.30
CA ASP A 409 5.40 -18.79 -15.02
C ASP A 409 4.24 -18.29 -14.12
N ASP A 410 4.44 -18.19 -12.81
CA ASP A 410 3.39 -17.86 -11.84
C ASP A 410 3.65 -16.45 -11.28
N ASP A 411 3.21 -15.43 -12.01
CA ASP A 411 3.38 -14.02 -11.62
C ASP A 411 2.67 -13.70 -10.29
N GLU A 412 1.59 -14.44 -9.96
CA GLU A 412 0.88 -14.32 -8.69
C GLU A 412 1.76 -14.76 -7.50
N ASP A 413 2.59 -15.81 -7.67
CA ASP A 413 3.54 -16.23 -6.64
C ASP A 413 4.47 -15.05 -6.32
N VAL A 414 5.04 -14.35 -7.31
CA VAL A 414 6.12 -13.36 -7.10
C VAL A 414 5.61 -11.97 -6.69
N GLY A 415 4.44 -11.56 -7.18
CA GLY A 415 3.95 -10.17 -7.12
C GLY A 415 3.92 -9.57 -5.71
N TRP A 416 3.34 -10.28 -4.74
CA TRP A 416 3.17 -9.74 -3.39
C TRP A 416 4.51 -9.52 -2.64
N ARG A 417 5.56 -10.27 -2.96
CA ARG A 417 6.90 -10.08 -2.37
C ARG A 417 7.55 -8.81 -2.89
N ARG A 418 7.40 -8.52 -4.19
CA ARG A 418 7.85 -7.27 -4.80
C ARG A 418 7.08 -6.08 -4.27
N GLU A 419 5.76 -6.19 -4.14
CA GLU A 419 4.90 -5.15 -3.55
C GLU A 419 5.28 -4.88 -2.07
N THR A 420 5.48 -5.95 -1.28
CA THR A 420 5.95 -5.82 0.09
C THR A 420 7.31 -5.12 0.15
N PHE A 421 8.26 -5.49 -0.73
CA PHE A 421 9.56 -4.82 -0.79
C PHE A 421 9.42 -3.34 -1.17
N ALA A 422 8.56 -2.99 -2.13
CA ALA A 422 8.32 -1.61 -2.54
C ALA A 422 7.86 -0.75 -1.34
N LEU A 423 6.90 -1.24 -0.55
CA LEU A 423 6.49 -0.56 0.69
C LEU A 423 7.64 -0.44 1.70
N LEU A 424 8.45 -1.48 1.87
CA LEU A 424 9.61 -1.39 2.77
C LEU A 424 10.65 -0.37 2.24
N LEU A 425 10.85 -0.30 0.93
CA LEU A 425 11.72 0.68 0.28
C LEU A 425 11.22 2.11 0.50
N GLU A 426 9.91 2.36 0.40
CA GLU A 426 9.31 3.65 0.75
C GLU A 426 9.65 4.06 2.20
N SER A 427 9.65 3.10 3.14
CA SER A 427 10.05 3.36 4.52
C SER A 427 11.51 3.83 4.62
N TRP A 428 12.41 3.20 3.86
CA TRP A 428 13.82 3.59 3.82
C TRP A 428 14.04 4.94 3.15
N VAL A 429 13.34 5.22 2.05
CA VAL A 429 13.40 6.51 1.35
C VAL A 429 12.89 7.63 2.25
N ALA A 430 11.77 7.44 2.93
CA ALA A 430 11.24 8.43 3.88
C ALA A 430 12.21 8.73 5.03
N MET A 431 12.95 7.72 5.52
CA MET A 431 14.02 7.96 6.50
C MET A 431 15.24 8.68 5.89
N ALA A 432 15.62 8.33 4.66
CA ALA A 432 16.73 8.96 3.95
C ALA A 432 16.48 10.45 3.68
N GLU A 433 15.27 10.79 3.25
CA GLU A 433 14.84 12.18 3.02
C GLU A 433 14.80 12.98 4.32
N ASP A 434 14.23 12.44 5.40
CA ASP A 434 14.20 13.14 6.69
C ASP A 434 15.60 13.30 7.30
N PHE A 435 16.50 12.34 7.07
CA PHE A 435 17.90 12.43 7.49
C PHE A 435 18.60 13.66 6.89
N GLU A 436 18.39 13.91 5.60
CA GLU A 436 18.98 15.05 4.89
C GLU A 436 18.49 16.38 5.44
N VAL A 437 17.18 16.49 5.69
CA VAL A 437 16.57 17.72 6.19
C VAL A 437 16.99 18.04 7.63
N THR A 438 17.16 17.02 8.48
CA THR A 438 17.22 17.23 9.93
C THR A 438 18.58 17.00 10.57
N SER A 439 19.44 16.17 9.97
CA SER A 439 20.52 15.52 10.72
C SER A 439 21.80 15.29 9.93
N GLY A 440 21.97 15.93 8.77
CA GLY A 440 23.16 15.80 7.92
C GLY A 440 24.49 16.04 8.66
N GLU A 441 24.50 16.80 9.76
CA GLU A 441 25.70 17.10 10.54
C GLU A 441 26.05 16.05 11.61
N ASN A 442 25.11 15.16 11.99
CA ASN A 442 25.36 14.14 13.00
C ASN A 442 26.11 12.93 12.41
N GLN A 443 27.44 12.93 12.56
CA GLN A 443 28.32 11.88 12.02
C GLN A 443 27.97 10.47 12.49
N GLY A 444 27.51 10.30 13.74
CA GLY A 444 27.13 8.99 14.27
C GLY A 444 25.88 8.44 13.60
N MET A 445 24.86 9.29 13.44
CA MET A 445 23.61 8.93 12.77
C MET A 445 23.80 8.72 11.27
N ARG A 446 24.66 9.53 10.63
CA ARG A 446 25.08 9.37 9.23
C ARG A 446 25.67 7.98 9.00
N LYS A 447 26.66 7.60 9.81
CA LYS A 447 27.29 6.29 9.70
C LYS A 447 26.30 5.16 9.94
N GLY A 448 25.43 5.27 10.96
CA GLY A 448 24.39 4.29 11.23
C GLY A 448 23.43 4.09 10.06
N MET A 449 23.02 5.17 9.40
CA MET A 449 22.17 5.09 8.21
C MET A 449 22.90 4.43 7.03
N GLN A 450 24.15 4.83 6.78
CA GLN A 450 24.99 4.24 5.73
C GLN A 450 25.21 2.74 5.93
N ASP A 451 25.50 2.31 7.16
CA ASP A 451 25.71 0.91 7.51
C ASP A 451 24.42 0.07 7.39
N ALA A 452 23.25 0.70 7.56
CA ALA A 452 21.95 0.03 7.41
C ALA A 452 21.49 -0.05 5.94
N THR A 453 21.66 1.02 5.15
CA THR A 453 21.08 1.11 3.79
C THR A 453 21.99 0.53 2.72
N PHE A 454 23.31 0.62 2.85
CA PHE A 454 24.21 0.10 1.82
C PHE A 454 24.06 -1.41 1.56
N PRO A 455 24.02 -2.29 2.59
CA PRO A 455 23.84 -3.72 2.34
C PRO A 455 22.52 -4.02 1.61
N LEU A 456 21.47 -3.25 1.89
CA LEU A 456 20.19 -3.39 1.21
C LEU A 456 20.28 -2.96 -0.26
N TYR A 457 20.96 -1.84 -0.55
CA TYR A 457 21.20 -1.40 -1.92
C TYR A 457 22.05 -2.41 -2.70
N GLU A 458 23.09 -2.96 -2.11
CA GLU A 458 23.92 -4.00 -2.73
C GLU A 458 23.11 -5.26 -3.06
N GLN A 459 22.25 -5.70 -2.16
CA GLN A 459 21.33 -6.82 -2.40
C GLN A 459 20.30 -6.50 -3.48
N TYR A 460 19.78 -5.27 -3.54
CA TYR A 460 18.87 -4.81 -4.58
C TYR A 460 19.53 -4.83 -5.97
N LEU A 461 20.77 -4.35 -6.07
CA LEU A 461 21.55 -4.44 -7.32
C LEU A 461 21.69 -5.89 -7.79
N GLU A 462 22.09 -6.80 -6.88
CA GLU A 462 22.25 -8.22 -7.20
C GLU A 462 20.93 -8.90 -7.55
N HIS A 463 19.83 -8.47 -6.92
CA HIS A 463 18.46 -8.90 -7.21
C HIS A 463 18.08 -8.52 -8.64
N GLU A 464 18.05 -7.24 -8.97
CA GLU A 464 17.60 -6.74 -10.26
C GLU A 464 18.41 -7.32 -11.42
N LEU A 465 19.74 -7.37 -11.29
CA LEU A 465 20.61 -7.95 -12.32
C LEU A 465 20.38 -9.45 -12.54
N THR A 466 19.93 -10.17 -11.51
CA THR A 466 19.64 -11.60 -11.66
C THR A 466 18.23 -11.83 -12.18
N VAL A 467 17.24 -11.11 -11.65
CA VAL A 467 15.83 -11.25 -12.01
C VAL A 467 15.63 -10.86 -13.48
N SER A 468 16.09 -9.67 -13.89
CA SER A 468 15.95 -9.25 -15.30
C SER A 468 16.63 -10.22 -16.27
N ARG A 469 17.76 -10.82 -15.88
CA ARG A 469 18.44 -11.85 -16.71
C ARG A 469 17.58 -13.10 -16.87
N VAL A 470 17.07 -13.62 -15.77
CA VAL A 470 16.34 -14.89 -15.74
C VAL A 470 14.98 -14.75 -16.43
N GLU A 471 14.29 -13.62 -16.22
CA GLU A 471 13.02 -13.33 -16.89
C GLU A 471 13.21 -13.19 -18.41
N ALA A 472 14.24 -12.47 -18.85
CA ALA A 472 14.54 -12.35 -20.28
C ALA A 472 15.05 -13.66 -20.91
N GLU A 473 15.67 -14.56 -20.14
CA GLU A 473 15.97 -15.92 -20.58
C GLU A 473 14.68 -16.74 -20.80
N ALA A 474 13.68 -16.54 -19.94
CA ALA A 474 12.41 -17.26 -19.98
C ALA A 474 11.45 -16.73 -21.07
N SER A 475 11.49 -15.44 -21.39
CA SER A 475 10.58 -14.83 -22.37
C SER A 475 10.92 -15.12 -23.84
N VAL A 476 12.09 -15.70 -24.13
CA VAL A 476 12.49 -16.02 -25.52
C VAL A 476 11.49 -17.00 -26.15
N GLY A 477 10.76 -16.51 -27.16
CA GLY A 477 9.74 -17.27 -27.90
C GLY A 477 8.31 -17.09 -27.39
N HIS A 478 8.09 -16.18 -26.43
CA HIS A 478 6.78 -15.75 -25.95
C HIS A 478 6.43 -14.36 -26.50
N GLU A 479 5.16 -14.13 -26.87
CA GLU A 479 4.65 -12.81 -27.23
C GLU A 479 4.15 -12.13 -25.94
N GLU A 480 4.75 -10.99 -25.58
CA GLU A 480 4.37 -10.18 -24.42
C GLU A 480 3.26 -9.17 -24.80
N ASP A 481 2.44 -8.76 -23.83
CA ASP A 481 1.43 -7.71 -24.01
C ASP A 481 2.10 -6.33 -23.88
N ASP A 482 2.14 -5.57 -24.97
CA ASP A 482 2.79 -4.25 -25.04
C ASP A 482 2.29 -3.27 -23.94
N GLU A 483 1.01 -3.35 -23.55
CA GLU A 483 0.44 -2.45 -22.52
C GLU A 483 0.91 -2.83 -21.10
N GLU A 484 1.06 -4.13 -20.84
CA GLU A 484 1.55 -4.65 -19.55
C GLU A 484 3.05 -4.35 -19.37
N GLU A 485 3.82 -4.44 -20.45
CA GLU A 485 5.25 -4.09 -20.46
C GLU A 485 5.48 -2.60 -20.13
N GLU A 486 4.68 -1.68 -20.69
CA GLU A 486 4.81 -0.24 -20.45
C GLU A 486 4.53 0.13 -18.98
N ILE A 487 3.48 -0.45 -18.40
CA ILE A 487 3.13 -0.23 -16.99
C ILE A 487 4.23 -0.78 -16.08
N GLY A 488 4.67 -2.02 -16.31
CA GLY A 488 5.74 -2.64 -15.54
C GLY A 488 7.07 -1.87 -15.62
N ALA A 489 7.38 -1.29 -16.78
CA ALA A 489 8.58 -0.46 -16.95
C ALA A 489 8.51 0.84 -16.14
N ALA A 490 7.34 1.49 -16.06
CA ALA A 490 7.15 2.71 -15.27
C ALA A 490 7.31 2.45 -13.76
N ASP A 491 6.69 1.39 -13.25
CA ASP A 491 6.80 0.99 -11.84
C ASP A 491 8.26 0.65 -11.47
N LYS A 492 8.98 0.00 -12.39
CA LYS A 492 10.39 -0.33 -12.21
C LYS A 492 11.30 0.92 -12.22
N ASP A 493 11.03 1.91 -13.08
CA ASP A 493 11.73 3.21 -13.09
C ASP A 493 11.60 3.94 -11.74
N GLU A 494 10.39 3.98 -11.17
CA GLU A 494 10.13 4.59 -9.85
C GLU A 494 10.85 3.84 -8.72
N GLN A 495 10.80 2.51 -8.74
CA GLN A 495 11.49 1.69 -7.74
C GLN A 495 13.02 1.85 -7.82
N MET A 496 13.60 1.87 -9.03
CA MET A 496 15.04 2.08 -9.20
C MET A 496 15.48 3.47 -8.75
N CYS A 497 14.65 4.49 -8.97
CA CYS A 497 14.88 5.84 -8.45
C CYS A 497 14.91 5.83 -6.90
N SER A 498 13.95 5.16 -6.28
CA SER A 498 13.87 4.98 -4.82
C SER A 498 15.06 4.22 -4.25
N ALA A 499 15.52 3.16 -4.93
CA ALA A 499 16.71 2.42 -4.52
C ALA A 499 18.00 3.25 -4.68
N ALA A 500 18.11 4.04 -5.75
CA ALA A 500 19.23 4.94 -5.97
C ALA A 500 19.34 6.02 -4.88
N CYS A 501 18.22 6.53 -4.37
CA CYS A 501 18.17 7.42 -3.20
C CYS A 501 18.93 6.81 -2.00
N LEU A 502 18.76 5.51 -1.73
CA LEU A 502 19.51 4.81 -0.68
C LEU A 502 21.00 4.66 -1.02
N GLY A 503 21.32 4.30 -2.26
CA GLY A 503 22.70 4.14 -2.73
C GLY A 503 23.51 5.43 -2.58
N ARG A 504 22.90 6.59 -2.83
CA ARG A 504 23.54 7.90 -2.71
C ARG A 504 23.97 8.24 -1.28
N LEU A 505 23.32 7.68 -0.25
CA LEU A 505 23.77 7.84 1.14
C LEU A 505 25.17 7.26 1.37
N SER A 506 25.53 6.21 0.65
CA SER A 506 26.84 5.52 0.70
C SER A 506 27.54 5.55 -0.67
N LEU A 507 27.57 6.73 -1.29
CA LEU A 507 27.94 6.92 -2.69
C LEU A 507 29.19 6.15 -3.14
N ALA A 508 30.33 6.30 -2.45
CA ALA A 508 31.57 5.62 -2.83
C ALA A 508 31.41 4.10 -2.88
N ARG A 509 30.76 3.49 -1.87
CA ARG A 509 30.54 2.04 -1.83
C ARG A 509 29.58 1.62 -2.96
N SER A 510 28.52 2.40 -3.19
CA SER A 510 27.54 2.14 -4.23
C SER A 510 28.12 2.26 -5.64
N LEU A 511 28.95 3.28 -5.91
CA LEU A 511 29.67 3.42 -7.17
C LEU A 511 30.59 2.22 -7.43
N ALA A 512 31.36 1.80 -6.43
CA ALA A 512 32.22 0.63 -6.55
C ALA A 512 31.42 -0.64 -6.84
N ALA A 513 30.28 -0.85 -6.16
CA ALA A 513 29.41 -2.00 -6.37
C ALA A 513 28.82 -2.03 -7.79
N VAL A 514 28.29 -0.90 -8.27
CA VAL A 514 27.74 -0.81 -9.65
C VAL A 514 28.83 -1.00 -10.69
N ASP A 515 30.00 -0.38 -10.51
CA ASP A 515 31.13 -0.49 -11.45
C ASP A 515 31.60 -1.94 -11.60
N VAL A 516 31.67 -2.71 -10.50
CA VAL A 516 31.96 -4.15 -10.56
C VAL A 516 30.95 -4.89 -11.43
N GLN A 517 29.66 -4.58 -11.33
CA GLN A 517 28.61 -5.23 -12.13
C GLN A 517 28.71 -4.84 -13.62
N VAL A 518 28.92 -3.56 -13.93
CA VAL A 518 29.08 -3.06 -15.31
C VAL A 518 30.31 -3.69 -15.98
N ARG A 519 31.45 -3.77 -15.28
CA ARG A 519 32.64 -4.45 -15.81
C ARG A 519 32.40 -5.94 -16.01
N GLY A 520 31.77 -6.60 -15.04
CA GLY A 520 31.47 -8.02 -15.11
C GLY A 520 30.62 -8.38 -16.32
N VAL A 521 29.53 -7.63 -16.59
CA VAL A 521 28.70 -7.87 -17.76
C VAL A 521 29.41 -7.50 -19.07
N SER A 522 30.24 -6.46 -19.06
CA SER A 522 31.07 -6.08 -20.21
C SER A 522 32.05 -7.20 -20.59
N GLU A 523 32.67 -7.88 -19.63
CA GLU A 523 33.54 -9.03 -19.87
C GLU A 523 32.80 -10.24 -20.46
N VAL A 524 31.54 -10.45 -20.06
CA VAL A 524 30.70 -11.52 -20.64
C VAL A 524 30.31 -11.18 -22.07
N LEU A 525 29.94 -9.93 -22.34
CA LEU A 525 29.63 -9.44 -23.68
C LEU A 525 30.86 -9.48 -24.60
N SER A 526 32.04 -9.03 -24.16
CA SER A 526 33.27 -9.14 -24.95
C SER A 526 33.55 -10.60 -25.35
N ARG A 527 33.37 -11.55 -24.41
CA ARG A 527 33.50 -12.98 -24.71
C ARG A 527 32.48 -13.45 -25.72
N LEU A 528 31.21 -13.06 -25.60
CA LEU A 528 30.19 -13.35 -26.61
C LEU A 528 30.60 -12.84 -28.01
N LEU A 529 31.20 -11.66 -28.10
CA LEU A 529 31.69 -11.09 -29.36
C LEU A 529 32.89 -11.83 -29.95
N GLU A 530 33.75 -12.39 -29.10
CA GLU A 530 34.95 -13.11 -29.51
C GLU A 530 34.65 -14.56 -29.89
N THR A 531 33.84 -15.26 -29.09
CA THR A 531 33.63 -16.71 -29.20
C THR A 531 32.29 -17.07 -29.83
N GLY A 532 31.36 -16.12 -29.97
CA GLY A 532 29.98 -16.40 -30.39
C GLY A 532 29.19 -17.25 -29.40
N SER A 533 29.62 -17.33 -28.13
CA SER A 533 28.99 -18.15 -27.10
C SER A 533 28.97 -17.49 -25.73
N VAL A 534 27.90 -17.77 -24.96
CA VAL A 534 27.77 -17.40 -23.54
C VAL A 534 27.79 -18.69 -22.72
N ASN A 535 28.70 -18.81 -21.76
CA ASN A 535 28.80 -19.98 -20.86
C ASN A 535 28.82 -21.34 -21.59
N GLY A 536 29.42 -21.39 -22.79
CA GLY A 536 29.50 -22.60 -23.61
C GLY A 536 28.25 -22.90 -24.44
N GLN A 537 27.21 -22.07 -24.37
CA GLN A 537 26.05 -22.13 -25.25
C GLN A 537 26.20 -21.16 -26.44
N PRO A 538 25.74 -21.52 -27.65
CA PRO A 538 25.79 -20.62 -28.79
C PRO A 538 25.00 -19.33 -28.48
N GLY A 539 25.52 -18.18 -28.90
CA GLY A 539 24.88 -16.88 -28.69
C GLY A 539 23.64 -16.64 -29.55
N LEU A 540 23.40 -17.50 -30.53
CA LEU A 540 22.28 -17.44 -31.46
C LEU A 540 21.54 -18.78 -31.48
N LEU A 541 20.23 -18.72 -31.71
CA LEU A 541 19.38 -19.90 -31.93
C LEU A 541 19.73 -20.60 -33.27
N PRO A 542 19.37 -21.89 -33.43
CA PRO A 542 19.51 -22.60 -34.69
C PRO A 542 18.78 -21.85 -35.82
N GLY A 543 19.53 -21.37 -36.82
CA GLY A 543 19.00 -20.49 -37.88
C GLY A 543 19.69 -19.12 -37.91
N GLY A 544 20.36 -18.72 -36.82
CA GLY A 544 21.24 -17.56 -36.78
C GLY A 544 20.54 -16.20 -36.88
N GLN A 545 19.22 -16.15 -36.69
CA GLN A 545 18.43 -14.92 -36.80
C GLN A 545 18.05 -14.31 -35.43
N GLU A 546 18.04 -15.11 -34.38
CA GLU A 546 17.59 -14.72 -33.03
C GLU A 546 18.65 -15.03 -31.98
N LEU A 547 18.69 -14.22 -30.91
CA LEU A 547 19.51 -14.45 -29.74
C LEU A 547 19.09 -15.74 -29.04
N SER A 548 20.07 -16.51 -28.54
CA SER A 548 19.75 -17.60 -27.61
C SER A 548 19.29 -17.04 -26.27
N PRO A 549 18.50 -17.80 -25.47
CA PRO A 549 18.09 -17.40 -24.13
C PRO A 549 19.23 -16.82 -23.29
N ALA A 550 20.37 -17.53 -23.22
CA ALA A 550 21.53 -17.08 -22.46
C ALA A 550 22.12 -15.76 -22.98
N ALA A 551 22.09 -15.50 -24.29
CA ALA A 551 22.54 -14.24 -24.85
C ALA A 551 21.53 -13.10 -24.61
N THR A 552 20.23 -13.38 -24.73
CA THR A 552 19.14 -12.45 -24.37
C THR A 552 19.25 -12.02 -22.92
N GLY A 553 19.41 -12.97 -22.00
CA GLY A 553 19.59 -12.68 -20.57
C GLY A 553 20.80 -11.79 -20.29
N VAL A 554 21.95 -12.04 -20.93
CA VAL A 554 23.15 -11.18 -20.75
C VAL A 554 22.93 -9.77 -21.30
N MET A 555 22.24 -9.63 -22.44
CA MET A 555 21.89 -8.32 -22.99
C MET A 555 20.97 -7.55 -22.04
N GLU A 556 19.99 -8.22 -21.46
CA GLU A 556 19.06 -7.60 -20.50
C GLU A 556 19.73 -7.27 -19.16
N GLN A 557 20.65 -8.14 -18.71
CA GLN A 557 21.50 -7.85 -17.55
C GLN A 557 22.37 -6.61 -17.78
N ALA A 558 22.94 -6.46 -18.98
CA ALA A 558 23.73 -5.29 -19.34
C ALA A 558 22.86 -4.02 -19.37
N ARG A 559 21.65 -4.12 -19.95
CA ARG A 559 20.68 -3.03 -19.96
C ARG A 559 20.33 -2.59 -18.54
N THR A 560 20.00 -3.55 -17.68
CA THR A 560 19.67 -3.31 -16.26
C THR A 560 20.84 -2.67 -15.51
N ALA A 561 22.08 -3.12 -15.74
CA ALA A 561 23.26 -2.51 -15.12
C ALA A 561 23.46 -1.04 -15.52
N VAL A 562 23.26 -0.72 -16.81
CA VAL A 562 23.31 0.65 -17.32
C VAL A 562 22.22 1.51 -16.68
N VAL A 563 21.00 0.99 -16.56
CA VAL A 563 19.88 1.72 -15.97
C VAL A 563 20.10 2.01 -14.48
N LEU A 564 20.54 1.01 -13.71
CA LEU A 564 20.90 1.18 -12.30
C LEU A 564 22.03 2.19 -12.11
N ALA A 565 23.04 2.18 -12.99
CA ALA A 565 24.12 3.16 -12.97
C ALA A 565 23.60 4.58 -13.22
N ALA A 566 22.72 4.75 -14.22
CA ALA A 566 22.13 6.04 -14.55
C ALA A 566 21.29 6.63 -13.40
N HIS A 567 20.45 5.82 -12.75
CA HIS A 567 19.68 6.27 -11.59
C HIS A 567 20.58 6.64 -10.41
N LEU A 568 21.68 5.91 -10.18
CA LEU A 568 22.60 6.24 -9.09
C LEU A 568 23.24 7.63 -9.30
N VAL A 569 23.66 7.94 -10.53
CA VAL A 569 24.47 9.13 -10.82
C VAL A 569 23.68 10.34 -11.34
N ALA A 570 22.41 10.21 -11.74
CA ALA A 570 21.66 11.35 -12.28
C ALA A 570 20.14 11.29 -12.00
N ASP A 571 19.50 12.46 -11.88
CA ASP A 571 18.05 12.62 -11.69
C ASP A 571 17.28 12.87 -12.99
N LYS A 572 15.95 12.69 -12.93
CA LYS A 572 15.08 12.67 -14.11
C LYS A 572 14.83 14.10 -14.55
N ASP A 573 15.13 14.38 -15.82
CA ASP A 573 14.89 15.67 -16.48
C ASP A 573 15.64 16.87 -15.88
N ASP A 574 16.75 16.64 -15.17
CA ASP A 574 17.58 17.71 -14.61
C ASP A 574 18.87 17.93 -15.42
N SER A 575 19.20 19.20 -15.66
CA SER A 575 20.49 19.65 -16.21
C SER A 575 21.55 19.86 -15.12
N MET A 576 21.22 19.55 -13.87
CA MET A 576 22.13 19.61 -12.74
C MET A 576 22.56 18.22 -12.30
N VAL A 577 23.79 18.13 -11.78
CA VAL A 577 24.21 17.02 -10.92
C VAL A 577 23.29 17.04 -9.70
N PRO A 578 22.64 15.92 -9.36
CA PRO A 578 21.83 15.80 -8.15
C PRO A 578 22.55 16.40 -6.94
N GLU A 579 21.88 17.27 -6.21
CA GLU A 579 22.49 18.01 -5.08
C GLU A 579 23.18 17.08 -4.07
N ARG A 580 22.57 15.90 -3.83
CA ARG A 580 23.10 14.83 -2.97
C ARG A 580 24.45 14.29 -3.44
N LEU A 581 24.64 14.20 -4.75
CA LEU A 581 25.91 13.77 -5.35
C LEU A 581 26.92 14.90 -5.33
N HIS A 582 26.50 16.10 -5.74
CA HIS A 582 27.37 17.26 -5.80
C HIS A 582 28.06 17.54 -4.46
N THR A 583 27.29 17.55 -3.36
CA THR A 583 27.82 17.78 -2.01
C THR A 583 28.86 16.74 -1.57
N VAL A 584 28.65 15.46 -1.88
CA VAL A 584 29.60 14.38 -1.53
C VAL A 584 30.84 14.45 -2.42
N LEU A 585 30.66 14.64 -3.73
CA LEU A 585 31.75 14.67 -4.72
C LEU A 585 32.73 15.85 -4.50
N LEU A 586 32.26 16.94 -3.89
CA LEU A 586 33.14 18.08 -3.53
C LEU A 586 34.11 17.78 -2.38
N VAL A 587 33.80 16.79 -1.53
CA VAL A 587 34.54 16.53 -0.29
C VAL A 587 35.15 15.13 -0.21
N ASP A 588 34.70 14.18 -1.02
CA ASP A 588 35.18 12.80 -1.09
C ASP A 588 35.86 12.51 -2.44
N ASP A 589 37.18 12.71 -2.50
CA ASP A 589 37.98 12.49 -3.71
C ASP A 589 37.90 11.01 -4.19
N ASN A 590 37.74 10.05 -3.27
CA ASN A 590 37.59 8.64 -3.63
C ASN A 590 36.23 8.37 -4.31
N ALA A 591 35.15 9.01 -3.86
CA ALA A 591 33.86 8.93 -4.56
C ALA A 591 33.96 9.52 -5.99
N ALA A 592 34.69 10.62 -6.17
CA ALA A 592 34.92 11.22 -7.49
C ALA A 592 35.72 10.30 -8.43
N GLU A 593 36.79 9.68 -7.94
CA GLU A 593 37.57 8.70 -8.72
C GLU A 593 36.72 7.48 -9.13
N LEU A 594 35.87 6.99 -8.23
CA LEU A 594 34.96 5.87 -8.51
C LEU A 594 33.87 6.24 -9.52
N LEU A 595 33.38 7.47 -9.51
CA LEU A 595 32.44 7.96 -10.52
C LEU A 595 33.10 7.98 -11.91
N VAL A 596 34.33 8.51 -11.99
CA VAL A 596 35.10 8.52 -13.24
C VAL A 596 35.33 7.09 -13.73
N SER A 597 35.70 6.18 -12.83
CA SER A 597 35.86 4.75 -13.13
C SER A 597 34.59 4.13 -13.72
N LEU A 598 33.43 4.36 -13.10
CA LEU A 598 32.14 3.87 -13.59
C LEU A 598 31.82 4.40 -14.99
N VAL A 599 32.07 5.69 -15.26
CA VAL A 599 31.87 6.29 -16.59
C VAL A 599 32.76 5.61 -17.63
N HIS A 600 34.02 5.32 -17.32
CA HIS A 600 34.89 4.57 -18.24
C HIS A 600 34.35 3.17 -18.54
N SER A 601 33.82 2.47 -17.53
CA SER A 601 33.19 1.16 -17.73
C SER A 601 31.94 1.23 -18.60
N LEU A 602 31.11 2.27 -18.44
CA LEU A 602 29.94 2.51 -19.30
C LEU A 602 30.34 2.82 -20.74
N LEU A 603 31.38 3.62 -20.95
CA LEU A 603 31.92 3.92 -22.29
C LEU A 603 32.53 2.69 -22.95
N TYR A 604 33.20 1.83 -22.18
CA TYR A 604 33.69 0.54 -22.70
C TYR A 604 32.52 -0.36 -23.15
N LEU A 605 31.44 -0.42 -22.37
CA LEU A 605 30.24 -1.16 -22.76
C LEU A 605 29.59 -0.58 -24.04
N LEU A 606 29.58 0.75 -24.19
CA LEU A 606 29.16 1.40 -25.43
C LEU A 606 30.06 1.00 -26.61
N ASP A 607 31.38 0.97 -26.44
CA ASP A 607 32.33 0.58 -27.49
C ASP A 607 32.10 -0.87 -27.96
N LEU A 608 31.80 -1.79 -27.04
CA LEU A 608 31.40 -3.16 -27.37
C LEU A 608 30.11 -3.17 -28.22
N HIS A 609 29.13 -2.33 -27.87
CA HIS A 609 27.87 -2.21 -28.61
C HIS A 609 28.06 -1.56 -30.00
N VAL A 610 28.93 -0.56 -30.11
CA VAL A 610 29.31 0.06 -31.39
C VAL A 610 30.04 -0.95 -32.28
N THR A 611 30.95 -1.74 -31.71
CA THR A 611 31.64 -2.81 -32.44
C THR A 611 30.66 -3.82 -33.05
N LEU A 612 29.57 -4.15 -32.36
CA LEU A 612 28.47 -4.97 -32.89
C LEU A 612 27.78 -4.33 -34.09
N LEU A 613 27.45 -3.04 -33.97
CA LEU A 613 26.84 -2.25 -35.04
C LEU A 613 27.73 -2.22 -36.29
N GLU A 614 29.02 -1.93 -36.12
CA GLU A 614 29.98 -1.87 -37.21
C GLU A 614 30.17 -3.23 -37.92
N ARG A 615 30.28 -4.32 -37.15
CA ARG A 615 30.34 -5.67 -37.71
C ARG A 615 29.11 -6.01 -38.54
N GLY A 616 27.91 -5.63 -38.06
CA GLY A 616 26.67 -5.77 -38.81
C GLY A 616 26.66 -4.98 -40.12
N ALA A 617 27.12 -3.72 -40.08
CA ALA A 617 27.21 -2.86 -41.25
C ALA A 617 28.22 -3.38 -42.29
N GLN A 618 29.39 -3.87 -41.86
CA GLN A 618 30.41 -4.43 -42.75
C GLN A 618 29.93 -5.70 -43.47
N GLN A 619 29.15 -6.56 -42.79
CA GLN A 619 28.55 -7.74 -43.40
C GLN A 619 27.50 -7.39 -44.47
N GLN A 620 26.79 -6.27 -44.33
CA GLN A 620 25.87 -5.78 -45.38
C GLN A 620 26.60 -5.34 -46.65
N VAL A 621 27.73 -4.63 -46.53
CA VAL A 621 28.49 -4.12 -47.67
C VAL A 621 29.17 -5.25 -48.46
N ALA A 622 29.62 -6.31 -47.77
CA ALA A 622 30.25 -7.48 -48.40
C ALA A 622 29.23 -8.41 -49.12
N GLY A 623 27.93 -8.30 -48.83
CA GLY A 623 26.87 -9.22 -49.26
C GLY A 623 26.32 -9.03 -50.68
N GLY A 624 26.73 -8.00 -51.44
CA GLY A 624 26.60 -7.91 -52.91
C GLY A 624 25.22 -8.05 -53.60
N GLY A 625 24.12 -8.31 -52.90
CA GLY A 625 22.81 -8.59 -53.49
C GLY A 625 21.66 -7.86 -52.80
N GLY A 626 20.82 -7.18 -53.57
CA GLY A 626 19.69 -6.36 -53.13
C GLY A 626 18.53 -7.12 -52.48
N GLY A 627 18.78 -7.76 -51.34
CA GLY A 627 17.79 -8.26 -50.39
C GLY A 627 17.83 -7.46 -49.08
N CYS A 628 16.68 -7.25 -48.45
CA CYS A 628 16.52 -6.45 -47.24
C CYS A 628 17.37 -6.96 -46.06
N SER A 629 18.18 -6.06 -45.49
CA SER A 629 18.51 -5.90 -44.06
C SER A 629 18.53 -7.13 -43.14
N SER A 630 19.71 -7.62 -42.80
CA SER A 630 19.94 -8.21 -41.47
C SER A 630 21.03 -7.38 -40.81
N TRP A 631 20.69 -6.64 -39.77
CA TRP A 631 21.70 -6.17 -38.81
C TRP A 631 22.33 -7.38 -38.12
N SER A 632 23.41 -7.19 -37.35
CA SER A 632 23.93 -8.29 -36.54
C SER A 632 22.80 -8.82 -35.64
N PRO A 633 22.48 -10.12 -35.65
CA PRO A 633 21.45 -10.68 -34.78
C PRO A 633 21.86 -10.66 -33.29
N LEU A 634 23.11 -10.29 -33.01
CA LEU A 634 23.62 -10.04 -31.67
C LEU A 634 23.36 -8.62 -31.15
N LEU A 635 22.75 -7.74 -31.97
CA LEU A 635 22.46 -6.36 -31.59
C LEU A 635 21.16 -6.31 -30.75
N SER A 636 21.23 -5.71 -29.56
CA SER A 636 20.05 -5.40 -28.75
C SER A 636 19.68 -3.91 -28.85
N PRO A 637 18.54 -3.54 -29.49
CA PRO A 637 18.10 -2.15 -29.56
C PRO A 637 17.77 -1.56 -28.18
N TYR A 638 17.27 -2.40 -27.25
CA TYR A 638 16.98 -2.00 -25.88
C TYR A 638 18.25 -1.63 -25.09
N LEU A 639 19.33 -2.40 -25.24
CA LEU A 639 20.62 -2.06 -24.65
C LEU A 639 21.20 -0.76 -25.24
N GLY A 640 21.15 -0.62 -26.57
CA GLY A 640 21.59 0.60 -27.24
C GLY A 640 20.81 1.84 -26.80
N GLY A 641 19.48 1.69 -26.65
CA GLY A 641 18.59 2.73 -26.11
C GLY A 641 18.95 3.11 -24.68
N ALA A 642 19.17 2.14 -23.79
CA ALA A 642 19.57 2.40 -22.40
C ALA A 642 20.93 3.10 -22.30
N LEU A 643 21.92 2.72 -23.13
CA LEU A 643 23.22 3.39 -23.19
C LEU A 643 23.10 4.84 -23.63
N LEU A 644 22.34 5.10 -24.69
CA LEU A 644 22.08 6.47 -25.18
C LEU A 644 21.33 7.31 -24.15
N TRP A 645 20.31 6.74 -23.52
CA TRP A 645 19.54 7.37 -22.45
C TRP A 645 20.45 7.72 -21.25
N CYS A 646 21.25 6.77 -20.79
CA CYS A 646 22.21 6.95 -19.69
C CYS A 646 23.21 8.07 -20.00
N LEU A 647 23.82 8.06 -21.20
CA LEU A 647 24.79 9.07 -21.61
C LEU A 647 24.18 10.44 -21.80
N THR A 648 22.95 10.53 -22.32
CA THR A 648 22.24 11.80 -22.47
C THR A 648 21.98 12.43 -21.11
N ARG A 649 21.53 11.63 -20.14
CA ARG A 649 21.24 12.04 -18.76
C ARG A 649 22.52 12.38 -17.99
N TRP A 650 23.60 11.64 -18.21
CA TRP A 650 24.90 11.99 -17.65
C TRP A 650 25.44 13.29 -18.26
N ALA A 651 25.37 13.44 -19.58
CA ALA A 651 25.83 14.64 -20.29
C ALA A 651 25.06 15.88 -19.85
N SER A 652 23.74 15.80 -19.62
CA SER A 652 22.93 16.94 -19.20
C SER A 652 23.34 17.51 -17.85
N GLY A 653 23.75 16.66 -16.90
CA GLY A 653 24.19 17.09 -15.56
C GLY A 653 25.68 17.37 -15.43
N TYR A 654 26.53 16.56 -16.07
CA TYR A 654 27.98 16.54 -15.82
C TYR A 654 28.83 17.22 -16.91
N LEU A 655 28.32 17.37 -18.13
CA LEU A 655 29.04 18.08 -19.20
C LEU A 655 28.54 19.52 -19.28
N PHE A 656 29.48 20.48 -19.28
CA PHE A 656 29.18 21.91 -19.36
C PHE A 656 28.20 22.39 -18.26
N ALA A 657 28.34 21.84 -17.05
CA ALA A 657 27.53 22.25 -15.90
C ALA A 657 27.56 23.78 -15.73
N ASP A 658 26.39 24.40 -15.72
CA ASP A 658 26.27 25.83 -15.45
C ASP A 658 26.53 26.06 -13.96
N LEU A 659 27.75 26.52 -13.66
CA LEU A 659 28.21 26.77 -12.29
C LEU A 659 27.31 27.78 -11.56
N SER A 660 26.61 28.67 -12.28
CA SER A 660 25.69 29.64 -11.66
C SER A 660 24.48 28.97 -10.99
N LEU A 661 24.10 27.77 -11.42
CA LEU A 661 23.03 26.99 -10.80
C LEU A 661 23.42 26.44 -9.42
N TYR A 662 24.72 26.44 -9.08
CA TYR A 662 25.25 25.97 -7.80
C TYR A 662 25.69 27.11 -6.86
N GLU A 663 25.67 28.37 -7.31
CA GLU A 663 26.06 29.54 -6.50
C GLU A 663 24.97 29.98 -5.50
N GLU A 664 23.70 29.67 -5.75
CA GLU A 664 22.60 30.01 -4.82
C GLU A 664 22.57 29.14 -3.55
N THR A 665 23.20 27.95 -3.57
CA THR A 665 23.27 27.02 -2.43
C THR A 665 24.42 27.30 -1.47
N GLU A 666 25.49 28.01 -1.88
CA GLU A 666 26.61 28.36 -0.99
C GLU A 666 26.25 29.41 0.07
N HIS A 667 25.24 30.25 -0.19
CA HIS A 667 24.81 31.29 0.75
C HIS A 667 23.97 30.79 1.94
N ALA A 668 23.66 29.49 2.00
CA ALA A 668 22.82 28.92 3.06
C ALA A 668 23.59 28.36 4.28
N GLY A 669 24.94 28.38 4.34
CA GLY A 669 25.61 27.75 5.50
C GLY A 669 27.08 28.01 5.80
N PHE A 670 27.89 28.59 4.91
CA PHE A 670 29.32 28.76 5.20
C PHE A 670 29.69 30.20 5.57
N SER A 671 30.19 30.38 6.81
CA SER A 671 30.77 31.64 7.27
C SER A 671 32.08 31.94 6.50
N PRO A 672 32.29 33.16 5.98
CA PRO A 672 33.35 33.49 5.02
C PRO A 672 34.78 33.42 5.55
N ASP A 673 35.00 33.18 6.85
CA ASP A 673 36.33 33.22 7.47
C ASP A 673 37.11 31.89 7.45
N GLN A 674 36.55 30.79 6.95
CA GLN A 674 37.27 29.50 6.82
C GLN A 674 37.76 29.17 5.39
N ALA A 675 37.40 29.99 4.39
CA ALA A 675 37.71 29.73 2.99
C ALA A 675 39.19 29.98 2.58
N LEU A 676 40.01 30.56 3.45
CA LEU A 676 41.35 31.05 3.08
C LEU A 676 42.53 30.13 3.44
N THR A 677 42.30 28.91 3.93
CA THR A 677 43.41 27.98 4.25
C THR A 677 43.24 26.55 3.72
N SER A 678 42.25 26.28 2.87
CA SER A 678 42.05 24.96 2.26
C SER A 678 42.75 24.86 0.88
N PRO A 679 43.26 23.69 0.44
CA PRO A 679 43.91 23.51 -0.86
C PRO A 679 42.96 23.65 -2.08
N SER A 680 41.79 24.27 -1.91
CA SER A 680 40.73 24.45 -2.90
C SER A 680 41.12 25.34 -4.08
N ALA A 681 42.21 26.10 -4.01
CA ALA A 681 42.69 26.94 -5.12
C ALA A 681 43.29 26.15 -6.31
N LYS A 682 43.39 24.81 -6.23
CA LYS A 682 43.82 23.93 -7.34
C LYS A 682 42.69 23.11 -7.99
N ARG A 683 41.45 23.20 -7.52
CA ARG A 683 40.32 22.38 -7.99
C ARG A 683 39.53 23.01 -9.16
N ARG A 684 40.22 23.48 -10.19
CA ARG A 684 39.60 23.93 -11.46
C ARG A 684 39.75 22.95 -12.62
N GLU A 685 40.37 21.78 -12.41
CA GLU A 685 40.65 20.82 -13.50
C GLU A 685 39.62 19.70 -13.67
N ILE A 686 38.57 19.60 -12.84
CA ILE A 686 37.48 18.62 -13.06
C ILE A 686 36.37 19.22 -13.96
N PHE A 687 36.23 20.54 -13.99
CA PHE A 687 35.28 21.27 -14.85
C PHE A 687 36.10 22.22 -15.75
N GLY A 688 36.37 21.78 -16.98
CA GLY A 688 37.43 22.32 -17.83
C GLY A 688 37.47 23.85 -17.98
N GLU A 689 38.58 24.45 -17.56
CA GLU A 689 39.03 25.76 -18.07
C GLU A 689 39.92 25.54 -19.30
N SER A 690 39.37 25.79 -20.49
CA SER A 690 40.20 26.17 -21.64
C SER A 690 39.87 27.61 -22.03
N HIS A 691 40.56 28.55 -21.40
CA HIS A 691 40.69 29.89 -21.96
C HIS A 691 42.11 30.40 -21.73
N GLU A 692 42.95 30.28 -22.76
CA GLU A 692 43.76 31.40 -23.24
C GLU A 692 44.42 31.06 -24.59
N GLY A 693 44.22 31.97 -25.57
CA GLY A 693 45.17 32.14 -26.66
C GLY A 693 44.72 31.75 -28.07
N CYS A 694 43.83 32.53 -28.69
CA CYS A 694 44.13 33.14 -30.01
C CYS A 694 43.00 34.08 -30.46
N ALA A 695 43.20 35.37 -30.25
CA ALA A 695 42.66 36.39 -31.13
C ALA A 695 43.78 36.79 -32.11
N ALA A 696 43.64 36.43 -33.40
CA ALA A 696 44.05 37.24 -34.55
C ALA A 696 43.99 36.44 -35.87
N SER A 697 43.31 37.03 -36.85
CA SER A 697 43.42 36.80 -38.31
C SER A 697 42.64 35.65 -38.95
N CYS A 698 41.78 36.07 -39.88
CA CYS A 698 40.99 35.37 -40.90
C CYS A 698 39.60 34.86 -40.50
#